data_AF-A0AA92UL50-F1
#
_entry.id   AF-A0AA92UL50-F1
#
_cell.length_a   1.000
_cell.length_b   1.000
_cell.length_c   1.000
_cell.angle_alpha   90.00
_cell.angle_beta   90.00
_cell.angle_gamma   90.00
#
_symmetry.space_group_name_H-M   'P 1'
#
loop_
_entity.id
_entity.type
_entity.pdbx_description
1 polymer ?
#
loop_
_entity_poly.entity_id
_entity_poly.type
_entity_poly.pdbx_seq_one_letter_code
_entity_poly.pdbx_strand_id
1 'polypeptide(L)'
;MNKKIRVIARGSRLSRLQVEEVFKNFPELAYEIKYLESYGDKNQQISLLNGEAPADIFTRELDDAIRQGDADIAIHSAKDLPYPLPEDIEVIALFPAFDTTDSLVSRNHKKLAELPAGSIIGTSSPLRKKGLNELRPGLTIKGIRGCIEERVQQVKDGKYDAAIVATCALKRLGMEDEIAEVLPFPTHPLQGFLAITAKKGSDLKQAFASKSILDKQGTVSLVGFGPGDPDLLTIKAAKAIDAADIIFYDDLIDDSYLANKKAEKIYVGKRAGYHHKEQADINRLLLEAAREGKNVVRLKGGDPMIFAHGSEEIEYLESNLIKVNVIPGITTASALAASQKISLTHRDFSSSVALVSGHTPQPVTPDAETLVYYMGAKQLQVIATQLIDKEGWAFNTPVLLTYNVSRPDEQTFETTLWNLRNGEMQNLPTPLIALIGYVAGLKHHQASDIKPTLYTGTLPAIEKRKADYTYTPLIEISYHPSYFTKILEDNYCKQYDGKCFTKYCEWDESQALYYIFTSQYGVEATLEDYDLIFKEQEKHVFISIGDTTTEALHKAGVKNVIQVEQDNRYGVIEWFKKEKERLDAARPQYEHSFELFEKMDLDNYDHELADFVYRYENRLVFYPHSSLSPEDIPLALQELGFDVLSAIVYNNELPKNPRRVNLNHFKRIVFTSPSTIDNFIKLYGKLPENTEFITRGPITQAHLEEVMKVKNEE
;
A
#
# COMPACT_ATOMS: atom_id res chain seq x y z
N MET A 1 -46.10 -38.10 34.34
CA MET A 1 -45.59 -38.77 33.12
C MET A 1 -44.21 -38.19 32.85
N ASN A 2 -43.15 -39.01 32.90
CA ASN A 2 -41.83 -38.55 32.45
C ASN A 2 -41.95 -38.23 30.95
N LYS A 3 -41.81 -36.94 30.60
CA LYS A 3 -41.82 -36.50 29.20
C LYS A 3 -40.65 -37.18 28.49
N LYS A 4 -40.94 -37.92 27.42
CA LYS A 4 -39.88 -38.54 26.59
C LYS A 4 -39.12 -37.45 25.84
N ILE A 5 -37.80 -37.59 25.77
CA ILE A 5 -36.95 -36.73 24.93
C ILE A 5 -37.14 -37.16 23.46
N ARG A 6 -37.45 -36.21 22.59
CA ARG A 6 -37.58 -36.45 21.15
C ARG A 6 -36.22 -36.32 20.49
N VAL A 7 -35.72 -37.41 19.93
CA VAL A 7 -34.38 -37.51 19.35
C VAL A 7 -34.50 -37.61 17.84
N ILE A 8 -33.67 -36.84 17.13
CA ILE A 8 -33.49 -36.98 15.70
C ILE A 8 -32.07 -37.45 15.37
N ALA A 9 -31.94 -38.37 14.43
CA ALA A 9 -30.66 -38.84 13.94
C ALA A 9 -30.76 -39.29 12.47
N ARG A 10 -29.62 -39.55 11.84
CA ARG A 10 -29.59 -40.10 10.48
C ARG A 10 -30.07 -41.56 10.45
N GLY A 11 -30.62 -41.99 9.32
CA GLY A 11 -31.21 -43.32 9.19
C GLY A 11 -30.24 -44.52 9.13
N SER A 12 -28.94 -44.27 8.95
CA SER A 12 -27.92 -45.32 8.80
C SER A 12 -27.78 -46.17 10.07
N ARG A 13 -27.45 -47.46 9.91
CA ARG A 13 -27.29 -48.39 11.04
C ARG A 13 -26.24 -47.89 12.05
N LEU A 14 -25.13 -47.33 11.57
CA LEU A 14 -24.13 -46.69 12.42
C LEU A 14 -24.75 -45.59 13.30
N SER A 15 -25.57 -44.70 12.71
CA SER A 15 -26.21 -43.62 13.46
C SER A 15 -27.18 -44.12 14.52
N ARG A 16 -27.88 -45.24 14.28
CA ARG A 16 -28.76 -45.87 15.29
C ARG A 16 -27.96 -46.38 16.48
N LEU A 17 -26.86 -47.09 16.21
CA LEU A 17 -25.98 -47.61 17.26
C LEU A 17 -25.33 -46.49 18.07
N GLN A 18 -25.04 -45.34 17.45
CA GLN A 18 -24.53 -44.15 18.15
C GLN A 18 -25.56 -43.55 19.11
N VAL A 19 -26.85 -43.53 18.73
CA VAL A 19 -27.93 -43.10 19.63
C VAL A 19 -28.03 -44.07 20.82
N GLU A 20 -28.03 -45.38 20.56
CA GLU A 20 -28.06 -46.40 21.60
C GLU A 20 -26.86 -46.29 22.55
N GLU A 21 -25.66 -46.04 22.01
CA GLU A 21 -24.43 -45.81 22.79
C GLU A 21 -24.56 -44.61 23.73
N VAL A 22 -25.14 -43.50 23.26
CA VAL A 22 -25.41 -42.33 24.10
C VAL A 22 -26.41 -42.69 25.21
N PHE A 23 -27.59 -43.23 24.87
CA PHE A 23 -28.64 -43.49 25.87
C PHE A 23 -28.32 -44.66 26.82
N LYS A 24 -27.42 -45.57 26.46
CA LYS A 24 -26.89 -46.59 27.37
C LYS A 24 -26.20 -45.96 28.60
N ASN A 25 -25.66 -44.74 28.45
CA ASN A 25 -25.07 -44.00 29.56
C ASN A 25 -26.10 -43.32 30.47
N PHE A 26 -27.38 -43.26 30.07
CA PHE A 26 -28.48 -42.56 30.74
C PHE A 26 -29.76 -43.41 30.77
N PRO A 27 -29.76 -44.58 31.44
CA PRO A 27 -30.90 -45.50 31.47
C PRO A 27 -32.17 -44.91 32.09
N GLU A 28 -32.03 -43.84 32.87
CA GLU A 28 -33.14 -43.09 33.47
C GLU A 28 -33.89 -42.19 32.49
N LEU A 29 -33.28 -41.83 31.35
CA LEU A 29 -33.87 -40.94 30.36
C LEU A 29 -34.70 -41.74 29.35
N ALA A 30 -36.02 -41.54 29.39
CA ALA A 30 -36.91 -42.06 28.37
C ALA A 30 -36.81 -41.19 27.10
N TYR A 31 -36.71 -41.83 25.93
CA TYR A 31 -36.65 -41.14 24.65
C TYR A 31 -37.52 -41.81 23.59
N GLU A 32 -37.84 -41.05 22.55
CA GLU A 32 -38.37 -41.54 21.29
C GLU A 32 -37.51 -41.01 20.15
N ILE A 33 -37.29 -41.82 19.12
CA ILE A 33 -36.38 -41.47 18.02
C ILE A 33 -37.10 -41.47 16.67
N LYS A 34 -36.82 -40.43 15.88
CA LYS A 34 -37.17 -40.33 14.47
C LYS A 34 -35.88 -40.28 13.65
N TYR A 35 -35.89 -41.01 12.55
CA TYR A 35 -34.76 -41.08 11.62
C TYR A 35 -35.08 -40.31 10.34
N LEU A 36 -34.09 -39.59 9.81
CA LEU A 36 -34.19 -38.87 8.55
C LEU A 36 -33.00 -39.16 7.65
N GLU A 37 -33.19 -38.96 6.35
CA GLU A 37 -32.11 -38.88 5.37
C GLU A 37 -31.63 -37.43 5.28
N SER A 38 -30.33 -37.21 5.43
CA SER A 38 -29.76 -35.88 5.26
C SER A 38 -29.65 -35.49 3.78
N TYR A 39 -29.40 -34.21 3.50
CA TYR A 39 -29.13 -33.73 2.16
C TYR A 39 -28.00 -34.51 1.49
N GLY A 40 -26.94 -34.82 2.24
CA GLY A 40 -25.83 -35.65 1.82
C GLY A 40 -26.16 -37.12 1.56
N ASP A 41 -27.18 -37.66 2.22
CA ASP A 41 -27.65 -39.03 1.97
C ASP A 41 -28.43 -39.10 0.65
N LYS A 42 -29.27 -38.09 0.38
CA LYS A 42 -30.07 -37.95 -0.85
C LYS A 42 -29.22 -37.59 -2.08
N ASN A 43 -28.09 -36.89 -1.89
CA ASN A 43 -27.26 -36.36 -2.97
C ASN A 43 -25.86 -36.98 -2.97
N GLN A 44 -25.77 -38.28 -3.28
CA GLN A 44 -24.49 -39.00 -3.26
C GLN A 44 -23.54 -38.60 -4.39
N GLN A 45 -24.02 -37.94 -5.44
CA GLN A 45 -23.23 -37.42 -6.56
C GLN A 45 -22.27 -36.27 -6.18
N ILE A 46 -22.56 -35.55 -5.08
CA ILE A 46 -21.72 -34.43 -4.62
C ILE A 46 -20.41 -34.97 -4.03
N SER A 47 -19.27 -34.45 -4.48
CA SER A 47 -17.97 -34.87 -3.97
C SER A 47 -17.67 -34.25 -2.60
N LEU A 48 -17.43 -35.09 -1.59
CA LEU A 48 -16.88 -34.63 -0.31
C LEU A 48 -15.35 -34.40 -0.35
N LEU A 49 -14.68 -34.94 -1.38
CA LEU A 49 -13.22 -34.94 -1.44
C LEU A 49 -12.67 -33.61 -1.99
N ASN A 50 -13.46 -32.89 -2.78
CA ASN A 50 -13.04 -31.70 -3.53
C ASN A 50 -13.61 -30.40 -2.96
N GLY A 51 -14.25 -30.41 -1.80
CA GLY A 51 -14.84 -29.22 -1.18
C GLY A 51 -16.13 -28.71 -1.85
N GLU A 52 -16.80 -29.54 -2.67
CA GLU A 52 -18.05 -29.17 -3.34
C GLU A 52 -19.27 -29.22 -2.39
N ALA A 53 -19.14 -29.91 -1.26
CA ALA A 53 -20.22 -30.11 -0.31
C ALA A 53 -20.36 -28.93 0.67
N PRO A 54 -21.59 -28.47 0.96
CA PRO A 54 -21.80 -27.49 2.03
C PRO A 54 -21.46 -28.09 3.40
N ALA A 55 -21.02 -27.26 4.34
CA ALA A 55 -20.56 -27.70 5.67
C ALA A 55 -21.65 -28.43 6.48
N ASP A 56 -22.92 -28.09 6.26
CA ASP A 56 -24.09 -28.62 6.96
C ASP A 56 -24.73 -29.84 6.24
N ILE A 57 -24.06 -30.42 5.25
CA ILE A 57 -24.58 -31.50 4.37
C ILE A 57 -25.17 -32.71 5.15
N PHE A 58 -24.73 -32.93 6.38
CA PHE A 58 -25.20 -34.02 7.24
C PHE A 58 -26.09 -33.57 8.42
N THR A 59 -26.20 -32.27 8.69
CA THR A 59 -26.91 -31.76 9.88
C THR A 59 -28.16 -30.97 9.56
N ARG A 60 -28.26 -30.35 8.37
CA ARG A 60 -29.34 -29.41 8.00
C ARG A 60 -30.74 -29.90 8.37
N GLU A 61 -31.16 -31.07 7.89
CA GLU A 61 -32.51 -31.59 8.16
C GLU A 61 -32.74 -31.95 9.64
N LEU A 62 -31.67 -32.28 10.37
CA LEU A 62 -31.74 -32.57 11.81
C LEU A 62 -31.92 -31.27 12.60
N ASP A 63 -31.17 -30.23 12.23
CA ASP A 63 -31.28 -28.90 12.82
C ASP A 63 -32.67 -28.30 12.53
N ASP A 64 -33.20 -28.47 11.32
CA ASP A 64 -34.56 -28.04 10.97
C ASP A 64 -35.65 -28.76 11.78
N ALA A 65 -35.47 -30.04 12.07
CA ALA A 65 -36.38 -30.77 12.95
C ALA A 65 -36.37 -30.23 14.39
N ILE A 66 -35.21 -29.80 14.90
CA ILE A 66 -35.12 -29.11 16.20
C ILE A 66 -35.85 -27.77 16.13
N ARG A 67 -35.64 -26.98 15.07
CA ARG A 67 -36.27 -25.66 14.89
C ARG A 67 -37.79 -25.72 14.84
N GLN A 68 -38.32 -26.69 14.11
CA GLN A 68 -39.75 -26.92 13.94
C GLN A 68 -40.40 -27.50 15.21
N GLY A 69 -39.59 -27.90 16.19
CA GLY A 69 -40.07 -28.54 17.41
C GLY A 69 -40.48 -29.99 17.20
N ASP A 70 -40.08 -30.60 16.08
CA ASP A 70 -40.24 -32.02 15.76
C ASP A 70 -39.32 -32.91 16.59
N ALA A 71 -38.18 -32.37 17.03
CA ALA A 71 -37.23 -33.01 17.93
C ALA A 71 -36.77 -32.03 19.02
N ASP A 72 -36.33 -32.56 20.15
CA ASP A 72 -35.72 -31.79 21.24
C ASP A 72 -34.19 -31.73 21.09
N ILE A 73 -33.59 -32.82 20.58
CA ILE A 73 -32.13 -32.96 20.38
C ILE A 73 -31.82 -33.73 19.10
N ALA A 74 -30.62 -33.52 18.56
CA ALA A 74 -30.03 -34.36 17.52
C ALA A 74 -28.71 -34.99 18.00
N ILE A 75 -28.42 -36.22 17.56
CA ILE A 75 -27.18 -36.94 17.88
C ILE A 75 -26.36 -37.12 16.61
N HIS A 76 -25.10 -36.68 16.67
CA HIS A 76 -24.18 -36.63 15.54
C HIS A 76 -22.86 -37.33 15.84
N SER A 77 -22.19 -37.80 14.79
CA SER A 77 -20.73 -37.90 14.83
C SER A 77 -20.16 -36.48 14.90
N ALA A 78 -19.38 -36.14 15.92
CA ALA A 78 -19.00 -34.75 16.18
C ALA A 78 -18.21 -34.10 15.02
N LYS A 79 -17.44 -34.89 14.27
CA LYS A 79 -16.73 -34.43 13.06
C LYS A 79 -17.64 -34.03 11.88
N ASP A 80 -18.92 -34.38 11.93
CA ASP A 80 -19.89 -34.04 10.87
C ASP A 80 -20.61 -32.72 11.18
N LEU A 81 -20.36 -32.11 12.36
CA LEU A 81 -20.93 -30.82 12.71
C LEU A 81 -20.29 -29.69 11.88
N PRO A 82 -21.08 -28.72 11.39
CA PRO A 82 -20.54 -27.55 10.72
C PRO A 82 -19.85 -26.63 11.71
N TYR A 83 -18.89 -25.85 11.21
CA TYR A 83 -18.35 -24.68 11.88
C TYR A 83 -18.44 -23.46 10.95
N PRO A 84 -18.97 -22.31 11.41
CA PRO A 84 -19.68 -22.16 12.69
C PRO A 84 -20.99 -22.97 12.73
N LEU A 85 -21.46 -23.30 13.93
CA LEU A 85 -22.82 -23.86 14.09
C LEU A 85 -23.86 -22.79 13.74
N PRO A 86 -25.07 -23.18 13.31
CA PRO A 86 -26.18 -22.24 13.17
C PRO A 86 -26.44 -21.47 14.47
N GLU A 87 -26.76 -20.18 14.39
CA GLU A 87 -26.83 -19.28 15.56
C GLU A 87 -27.81 -19.73 16.67
N ASP A 88 -28.85 -20.46 16.26
CA ASP A 88 -29.93 -20.96 17.12
C ASP A 88 -29.70 -22.38 17.65
N ILE A 89 -28.62 -23.04 17.23
CA ILE A 89 -28.23 -24.39 17.63
C ILE A 89 -26.96 -24.33 18.47
N GLU A 90 -26.88 -25.15 19.53
CA GLU A 90 -25.66 -25.33 20.30
C GLU A 90 -25.37 -26.81 20.55
N VAL A 91 -24.09 -27.16 20.72
CA VAL A 91 -23.70 -28.47 21.25
C VAL A 91 -23.92 -28.46 22.76
N ILE A 92 -24.86 -29.28 23.23
CA ILE A 92 -25.19 -29.38 24.66
C ILE A 92 -24.41 -30.49 25.37
N ALA A 93 -23.90 -31.47 24.63
CA ALA A 93 -23.04 -32.52 25.18
C ALA A 93 -22.07 -33.07 24.11
N LEU A 94 -20.84 -33.35 24.55
CA LEU A 94 -19.81 -34.07 23.80
C LEU A 94 -19.39 -35.33 24.57
N PHE A 95 -19.22 -36.45 23.88
CA PHE A 95 -18.74 -37.72 24.44
C PHE A 95 -17.43 -38.14 23.76
N PRO A 96 -16.44 -38.64 24.54
CA PRO A 96 -15.13 -39.00 24.01
C PRO A 96 -15.20 -40.18 23.05
N ALA A 97 -14.32 -40.20 22.06
CA ALA A 97 -14.11 -41.38 21.24
C ALA A 97 -13.44 -42.50 22.05
N PHE A 98 -13.88 -43.75 21.85
CA PHE A 98 -13.13 -44.92 22.31
C PHE A 98 -12.00 -45.34 21.36
N ASP A 99 -12.03 -44.84 20.11
CA ASP A 99 -11.02 -45.05 19.08
C ASP A 99 -11.04 -43.87 18.11
N THR A 100 -9.88 -43.25 17.90
CA THR A 100 -9.71 -42.08 17.03
C THR A 100 -9.02 -42.41 15.71
N THR A 101 -8.64 -43.67 15.49
CA THR A 101 -7.83 -44.10 14.34
C THR A 101 -8.67 -44.32 13.07
N ASP A 102 -7.96 -44.37 11.94
CA ASP A 102 -8.50 -44.80 10.66
C ASP A 102 -7.89 -46.14 10.25
N SER A 103 -8.70 -46.99 9.61
CA SER A 103 -8.33 -48.31 9.14
C SER A 103 -8.46 -48.42 7.62
N LEU A 104 -7.55 -49.19 7.03
CA LEU A 104 -7.65 -49.67 5.66
C LEU A 104 -8.55 -50.91 5.65
N VAL A 105 -9.58 -50.88 4.80
CA VAL A 105 -10.36 -52.05 4.40
C VAL A 105 -9.98 -52.37 2.97
N SER A 106 -9.46 -53.57 2.71
CA SER A 106 -8.92 -53.95 1.40
C SER A 106 -9.35 -55.34 0.98
N ARG A 107 -9.30 -55.61 -0.33
CA ARG A 107 -9.55 -56.96 -0.84
C ARG A 107 -8.51 -57.94 -0.30
N ASN A 108 -8.98 -59.07 0.22
CA ASN A 108 -8.17 -60.15 0.79
C ASN A 108 -7.28 -59.70 1.96
N HIS A 109 -7.67 -58.66 2.71
CA HIS A 109 -6.91 -58.12 3.85
C HIS A 109 -5.47 -57.71 3.54
N LYS A 110 -5.21 -57.30 2.29
CA LYS A 110 -3.90 -56.74 1.92
C LYS A 110 -3.59 -55.47 2.70
N LYS A 111 -2.41 -55.41 3.30
CA LYS A 111 -1.92 -54.19 3.95
C LYS A 111 -1.62 -53.11 2.91
N LEU A 112 -1.53 -51.85 3.35
CA LEU A 112 -1.25 -50.70 2.49
C LEU A 112 0.04 -50.92 1.68
N ALA A 113 1.05 -51.54 2.30
CA ALA A 113 2.32 -51.84 1.67
C ALA A 113 2.22 -52.85 0.51
N GLU A 114 1.26 -53.77 0.58
CA GLU A 114 1.05 -54.90 -0.34
C GLU A 114 0.15 -54.55 -1.53
N LEU A 115 -0.46 -53.35 -1.52
CA LEU A 115 -1.27 -52.88 -2.63
C LEU A 115 -0.38 -52.49 -3.83
N PRO A 116 -0.66 -52.99 -5.05
CA PRO A 116 0.06 -52.61 -6.26
C PRO A 116 0.08 -51.09 -6.50
N ALA A 117 1.09 -50.62 -7.22
CA ALA A 117 1.09 -49.25 -7.74
C ALA A 117 -0.13 -49.02 -8.65
N GLY A 118 -0.73 -47.85 -8.56
CA GLY A 118 -1.95 -47.48 -9.26
C GLY A 118 -3.26 -47.95 -8.61
N SER A 119 -3.21 -48.78 -7.55
CA SER A 119 -4.41 -49.24 -6.84
C SER A 119 -5.33 -48.10 -6.42
N ILE A 120 -6.64 -48.32 -6.58
CA ILE A 120 -7.68 -47.33 -6.36
C ILE A 120 -8.15 -47.38 -4.90
N ILE A 121 -7.85 -46.33 -4.14
CA ILE A 121 -8.25 -46.21 -2.73
C ILE A 121 -9.42 -45.24 -2.58
N GLY A 122 -10.50 -45.72 -2.00
CA GLY A 122 -11.72 -44.94 -1.72
C GLY A 122 -11.61 -44.13 -0.42
N THR A 123 -11.71 -42.82 -0.50
CA THR A 123 -11.89 -41.94 0.68
C THR A 123 -12.63 -40.67 0.31
N SER A 124 -13.44 -40.16 1.24
CA SER A 124 -14.17 -38.88 1.10
C SER A 124 -13.55 -37.76 1.95
N SER A 125 -12.39 -37.99 2.57
CA SER A 125 -11.72 -37.02 3.43
C SER A 125 -10.46 -36.47 2.74
N PRO A 126 -10.34 -35.14 2.58
CA PRO A 126 -9.11 -34.50 2.12
C PRO A 126 -7.89 -34.80 3.01
N LEU A 127 -8.09 -34.87 4.33
CA LEU A 127 -7.03 -35.19 5.29
C LEU A 127 -6.47 -36.61 5.06
N ARG A 128 -7.35 -37.61 4.89
CA ARG A 128 -6.94 -38.99 4.57
C ARG A 128 -6.20 -39.08 3.23
N LYS A 129 -6.62 -38.28 2.24
CA LYS A 129 -5.94 -38.18 0.95
C LYS A 129 -4.51 -37.63 1.11
N LYS A 130 -4.33 -36.57 1.91
CA LYS A 130 -3.01 -36.01 2.22
C LYS A 130 -2.12 -37.07 2.89
N GLY A 131 -2.59 -37.72 3.97
CA GLY A 131 -1.83 -38.75 4.68
C GLY A 131 -1.46 -39.96 3.81
N LEU A 132 -2.35 -40.39 2.91
CA LEU A 132 -2.03 -41.43 1.94
C LEU A 132 -0.96 -41.01 0.93
N ASN A 133 -1.04 -39.79 0.39
CA ASN A 133 -0.07 -39.30 -0.58
C ASN A 133 1.34 -39.21 0.02
N GLU A 134 1.44 -38.85 1.30
CA GLU A 134 2.71 -38.80 2.03
C GLU A 134 3.29 -40.20 2.27
N LEU A 135 2.45 -41.18 2.64
CA LEU A 135 2.92 -42.55 2.92
C LEU A 135 3.15 -43.39 1.66
N ARG A 136 2.28 -43.27 0.64
CA ARG A 136 2.27 -44.09 -0.59
C ARG A 136 1.82 -43.25 -1.79
N PRO A 137 2.71 -42.42 -2.38
CA PRO A 137 2.37 -41.52 -3.49
C PRO A 137 1.97 -42.23 -4.79
N GLY A 138 2.29 -43.53 -4.94
CA GLY A 138 1.96 -44.32 -6.13
C GLY A 138 0.52 -44.86 -6.20
N LEU A 139 -0.38 -44.45 -5.30
CA LEU A 139 -1.78 -44.90 -5.25
C LEU A 139 -2.73 -43.92 -5.96
N THR A 140 -3.83 -44.44 -6.51
CA THR A 140 -4.89 -43.61 -7.10
C THR A 140 -5.99 -43.37 -6.06
N ILE A 141 -6.21 -42.12 -5.66
CA ILE A 141 -7.21 -41.80 -4.64
C ILE A 141 -8.50 -41.31 -5.30
N LYS A 142 -9.63 -41.95 -5.02
CA LYS A 142 -10.95 -41.58 -5.54
C LYS A 142 -11.97 -41.34 -4.42
N GLY A 143 -12.89 -40.42 -4.66
CA GLY A 143 -14.04 -40.20 -3.78
C GLY A 143 -14.87 -41.47 -3.62
N ILE A 144 -15.31 -41.77 -2.40
CA ILE A 144 -16.24 -42.87 -2.09
C ILE A 144 -17.45 -42.34 -1.33
N ARG A 145 -18.64 -42.88 -1.60
CA ARG A 145 -19.93 -42.47 -1.02
C ARG A 145 -20.72 -43.69 -0.54
N GLY A 146 -21.80 -43.45 0.19
CA GLY A 146 -22.58 -44.46 0.89
C GLY A 146 -22.28 -44.57 2.38
N CYS A 147 -23.10 -45.35 3.09
CA CYS A 147 -22.90 -45.80 4.47
C CYS A 147 -21.64 -46.68 4.58
N ILE A 148 -21.18 -46.95 5.81
CA ILE A 148 -19.93 -47.69 6.00
C ILE A 148 -20.01 -49.10 5.42
N GLU A 149 -21.13 -49.80 5.62
CA GLU A 149 -21.38 -51.12 5.06
C GLU A 149 -21.33 -51.10 3.52
N GLU A 150 -21.92 -50.09 2.89
CA GLU A 150 -21.92 -49.91 1.43
C GLU A 150 -20.50 -49.60 0.91
N ARG A 151 -19.69 -48.88 1.67
CA ARG A 151 -18.28 -48.60 1.31
C ARG A 151 -17.44 -49.86 1.38
N VAL A 152 -17.62 -50.68 2.41
CA VAL A 152 -16.95 -51.99 2.53
C VAL A 152 -17.40 -52.91 1.39
N GLN A 153 -18.70 -52.93 1.08
CA GLN A 153 -19.22 -53.73 -0.03
C GLN A 153 -18.64 -53.29 -1.38
N GLN A 154 -18.49 -51.98 -1.63
CA GLN A 154 -17.84 -51.47 -2.85
C GLN A 154 -16.38 -51.94 -2.99
N VAL A 155 -15.67 -52.19 -1.89
CA VAL A 155 -14.33 -52.81 -1.93
C VAL A 155 -14.44 -54.29 -2.29
N LYS A 156 -15.37 -55.02 -1.67
CA LYS A 156 -15.62 -56.46 -1.96
C LYS A 156 -16.03 -56.69 -3.42
N ASP A 157 -16.85 -55.81 -3.96
CA ASP A 157 -17.33 -55.83 -5.35
C ASP A 157 -16.23 -55.44 -6.35
N GLY A 158 -15.06 -55.01 -5.88
CA GLY A 158 -13.93 -54.63 -6.73
C GLY A 158 -14.05 -53.25 -7.39
N LYS A 159 -15.01 -52.41 -6.96
CA LYS A 159 -15.11 -51.01 -7.41
C LYS A 159 -13.93 -50.17 -6.92
N TYR A 160 -13.40 -50.49 -5.75
CA TYR A 160 -12.15 -49.96 -5.19
C TYR A 160 -11.27 -51.13 -4.76
N ASP A 161 -9.94 -50.95 -4.81
CA ASP A 161 -9.00 -51.94 -4.29
C ASP A 161 -8.97 -51.95 -2.76
N ALA A 162 -9.17 -50.77 -2.17
CA ALA A 162 -9.33 -50.58 -0.74
C ALA A 162 -10.12 -49.29 -0.45
N ALA A 163 -10.56 -49.11 0.79
CA ALA A 163 -11.16 -47.88 1.29
C ALA A 163 -10.63 -47.55 2.68
N ILE A 164 -10.56 -46.25 3.01
CA ILE A 164 -10.25 -45.81 4.38
C ILE A 164 -11.56 -45.55 5.12
N VAL A 165 -11.70 -46.23 6.25
CA VAL A 165 -12.86 -46.15 7.13
C VAL A 165 -12.39 -45.82 8.54
N ALA A 166 -13.20 -45.09 9.29
CA ALA A 166 -12.90 -44.85 10.70
C ALA A 166 -12.96 -46.17 11.48
N THR A 167 -11.92 -46.48 12.25
CA THR A 167 -11.85 -47.72 13.04
C THR A 167 -13.01 -47.83 14.02
N CYS A 168 -13.37 -46.72 14.69
CA CYS A 168 -14.53 -46.67 15.58
C CYS A 168 -15.85 -47.00 14.90
N ALA A 169 -16.00 -46.71 13.60
CA ALA A 169 -17.23 -46.99 12.87
C ALA A 169 -17.36 -48.48 12.56
N LEU A 170 -16.26 -49.13 12.17
CA LEU A 170 -16.21 -50.59 11.97
C LEU A 170 -16.49 -51.33 13.28
N LYS A 171 -15.86 -50.90 14.39
CA LYS A 171 -16.09 -51.44 15.74
C LYS A 171 -17.55 -51.33 16.17
N ARG A 172 -18.16 -50.15 16.05
CA ARG A 172 -19.60 -49.96 16.35
C ARG A 172 -20.48 -50.93 15.55
N LEU A 173 -20.17 -51.17 14.28
CA LEU A 173 -20.95 -52.03 13.39
C LEU A 173 -20.69 -53.53 13.56
N GLY A 174 -19.70 -53.92 14.37
CA GLY A 174 -19.23 -55.31 14.50
C GLY A 174 -18.50 -55.81 13.25
N MET A 175 -17.82 -54.91 12.53
CA MET A 175 -17.12 -55.18 11.26
C MET A 175 -15.59 -55.09 11.43
N GLU A 176 -15.09 -55.48 12.59
CA GLU A 176 -13.66 -55.44 12.94
C GLU A 176 -12.84 -56.38 12.06
N ASP A 177 -13.43 -57.51 11.67
CA ASP A 177 -12.82 -58.50 10.79
C ASP A 177 -12.48 -57.92 9.40
N GLU A 178 -13.10 -56.81 9.00
CA GLU A 178 -12.83 -56.13 7.71
C GLU A 178 -11.53 -55.30 7.74
N ILE A 179 -10.95 -55.06 8.92
CA ILE A 179 -9.74 -54.24 9.07
C ILE A 179 -8.52 -55.01 8.55
N ALA A 180 -7.89 -54.49 7.50
CA ALA A 180 -6.62 -55.02 7.00
C ALA A 180 -5.43 -54.43 7.77
N GLU A 181 -5.49 -53.13 8.09
CA GLU A 181 -4.42 -52.39 8.74
C GLU A 181 -4.96 -51.11 9.39
N VAL A 182 -4.48 -50.76 10.59
CA VAL A 182 -4.71 -49.44 11.19
C VAL A 182 -3.63 -48.49 10.68
N LEU A 183 -4.03 -47.34 10.14
CA LEU A 183 -3.14 -46.44 9.44
C LEU A 183 -2.44 -45.46 10.40
N PRO A 184 -1.15 -45.15 10.20
CA PRO A 184 -0.35 -44.40 11.19
C PRO A 184 -0.43 -42.87 11.04
N PHE A 185 -1.28 -42.33 10.16
CA PHE A 185 -1.41 -40.89 9.96
C PHE A 185 -2.49 -40.25 10.87
N PRO A 186 -2.38 -38.93 11.17
CA PRO A 186 -3.38 -38.23 11.96
C PRO A 186 -4.78 -38.24 11.32
N THR A 187 -5.81 -38.34 12.15
CA THR A 187 -7.22 -38.29 11.74
C THR A 187 -7.86 -36.94 12.10
N HIS A 188 -9.12 -36.77 11.71
CA HIS A 188 -9.89 -35.60 12.14
C HIS A 188 -9.92 -35.53 13.68
N PRO A 189 -9.70 -34.38 14.34
CA PRO A 189 -9.52 -34.39 15.79
C PRO A 189 -10.78 -34.78 16.57
N LEU A 190 -11.97 -34.63 15.98
CA LEU A 190 -13.25 -35.14 16.51
C LEU A 190 -13.64 -36.55 16.01
N GLN A 191 -12.71 -37.31 15.42
CA GLN A 191 -12.98 -38.67 14.94
C GLN A 191 -13.43 -39.59 16.09
N GLY A 192 -14.61 -40.18 15.96
CA GLY A 192 -15.19 -41.13 16.91
C GLY A 192 -15.99 -40.50 18.05
N PHE A 193 -15.88 -39.20 18.27
CA PHE A 193 -16.65 -38.45 19.27
C PHE A 193 -18.12 -38.36 18.85
N LEU A 194 -19.01 -38.35 19.84
CA LEU A 194 -20.45 -38.15 19.63
C LEU A 194 -20.86 -36.82 20.24
N ALA A 195 -21.67 -36.05 19.51
CA ALA A 195 -22.17 -34.76 19.96
C ALA A 195 -23.69 -34.76 19.98
N ILE A 196 -24.26 -34.10 20.98
CA ILE A 196 -25.69 -33.78 21.07
C ILE A 196 -25.85 -32.29 20.78
N THR A 197 -26.67 -31.96 19.79
CA THR A 197 -27.09 -30.58 19.51
C THR A 197 -28.53 -30.37 19.95
N ALA A 198 -28.84 -29.15 20.34
CA ALA A 198 -30.19 -28.72 20.70
C ALA A 198 -30.36 -27.23 20.36
N LYS A 199 -31.59 -26.73 20.50
CA LYS A 199 -31.85 -25.30 20.45
C LYS A 199 -31.09 -24.60 21.57
N LYS A 200 -30.48 -23.46 21.27
CA LYS A 200 -29.73 -22.65 22.22
C LYS A 200 -30.57 -22.30 23.47
N GLY A 201 -29.99 -22.48 24.65
CA GLY A 201 -30.66 -22.30 25.94
C GLY A 201 -31.49 -23.49 26.39
N SER A 202 -31.32 -24.68 25.80
CA SER A 202 -32.06 -25.87 26.18
C SER A 202 -31.68 -26.38 27.58
N ASP A 203 -32.68 -26.60 28.44
CA ASP A 203 -32.51 -27.20 29.77
C ASP A 203 -31.97 -28.64 29.71
N LEU A 204 -32.07 -29.31 28.55
CA LEU A 204 -31.54 -30.67 28.35
C LEU A 204 -30.02 -30.74 28.46
N LYS A 205 -29.30 -29.62 28.39
CA LYS A 205 -27.87 -29.60 28.68
C LYS A 205 -27.55 -30.22 30.05
N GLN A 206 -28.37 -29.94 31.07
CA GLN A 206 -28.17 -30.49 32.41
C GLN A 206 -28.37 -32.01 32.46
N ALA A 207 -29.29 -32.54 31.64
CA ALA A 207 -29.59 -33.97 31.60
C ALA A 207 -28.40 -34.82 31.12
N PHE A 208 -27.57 -34.29 30.21
CA PHE A 208 -26.41 -34.99 29.64
C PHE A 208 -25.07 -34.62 30.27
N ALA A 209 -25.03 -33.65 31.19
CA ALA A 209 -23.80 -33.08 31.73
C ALA A 209 -22.91 -34.10 32.47
N SER A 210 -23.50 -35.09 33.16
CA SER A 210 -22.77 -36.03 34.03
C SER A 210 -21.71 -36.85 33.27
N LYS A 211 -22.01 -37.24 32.02
CA LYS A 211 -21.13 -38.03 31.15
C LYS A 211 -20.49 -37.22 30.04
N SER A 212 -20.90 -35.97 29.85
CA SER A 212 -20.27 -35.11 28.86
C SER A 212 -18.85 -34.68 29.28
N ILE A 213 -17.97 -34.56 28.29
CA ILE A 213 -16.65 -33.94 28.43
C ILE A 213 -16.65 -32.47 27.99
N LEU A 214 -17.75 -31.94 27.42
CA LEU A 214 -17.79 -30.61 26.82
C LEU A 214 -17.33 -29.52 27.80
N ASP A 215 -17.88 -29.51 29.01
CA ASP A 215 -17.52 -28.56 30.08
C ASP A 215 -16.36 -29.04 30.97
N LYS A 216 -15.78 -30.23 30.70
CA LYS A 216 -14.56 -30.74 31.36
C LYS A 216 -13.29 -30.42 30.58
N GLN A 217 -13.43 -30.03 29.32
CA GLN A 217 -12.32 -29.51 28.54
C GLN A 217 -11.86 -28.16 29.12
N GLY A 218 -10.57 -27.91 28.99
CA GLY A 218 -9.95 -26.64 29.32
C GLY A 218 -10.29 -25.57 28.29
N THR A 219 -9.63 -24.42 28.44
CA THR A 219 -9.82 -23.27 27.56
C THR A 219 -8.50 -22.79 27.01
N VAL A 220 -8.53 -22.16 25.83
CA VAL A 220 -7.35 -21.52 25.26
C VAL A 220 -7.55 -20.01 25.30
N SER A 221 -6.59 -19.29 25.86
CA SER A 221 -6.54 -17.83 25.80
C SER A 221 -5.42 -17.42 24.84
N LEU A 222 -5.77 -16.76 23.73
CA LEU A 222 -4.81 -16.04 22.89
C LEU A 222 -4.50 -14.71 23.59
N VAL A 223 -3.27 -14.53 24.05
CA VAL A 223 -2.89 -13.40 24.91
C VAL A 223 -1.84 -12.55 24.22
N GLY A 224 -2.13 -11.25 24.09
CA GLY A 224 -1.17 -10.26 23.64
C GLY A 224 -0.19 -9.93 24.74
N PHE A 225 1.09 -10.23 24.52
CA PHE A 225 2.16 -9.86 25.45
C PHE A 225 2.48 -8.36 25.38
N GLY A 226 2.16 -7.72 24.25
CA GLY A 226 2.65 -6.39 23.94
C GLY A 226 4.00 -6.40 23.20
N PRO A 227 4.57 -5.21 22.95
CA PRO A 227 5.76 -5.03 22.10
C PRO A 227 7.06 -5.64 22.67
N GLY A 228 7.16 -5.85 23.98
CA GLY A 228 8.36 -6.39 24.62
C GLY A 228 8.46 -6.08 26.12
N ASP A 229 8.17 -4.85 26.51
CA ASP A 229 8.15 -4.43 27.93
C ASP A 229 7.02 -5.12 28.71
N PRO A 230 7.32 -5.89 29.77
CA PRO A 230 6.30 -6.49 30.63
C PRO A 230 5.33 -5.48 31.27
N ASP A 231 5.74 -4.22 31.48
CA ASP A 231 4.87 -3.18 32.06
C ASP A 231 3.77 -2.73 31.07
N LEU A 232 3.90 -3.09 29.80
CA LEU A 232 2.87 -2.87 28.77
C LEU A 232 1.87 -4.03 28.66
N LEU A 233 1.99 -5.06 29.51
CA LEU A 233 0.96 -6.09 29.62
C LEU A 233 -0.35 -5.48 30.14
N THR A 234 -1.46 -5.91 29.53
CA THR A 234 -2.76 -5.60 30.11
C THR A 234 -2.95 -6.34 31.43
N ILE A 235 -3.72 -5.77 32.36
CA ILE A 235 -4.05 -6.43 33.64
C ILE A 235 -4.69 -7.82 33.40
N LYS A 236 -5.50 -7.96 32.34
CA LYS A 236 -6.12 -9.22 31.95
C LYS A 236 -5.09 -10.23 31.45
N ALA A 237 -4.09 -9.80 30.68
CA ALA A 237 -3.00 -10.65 30.20
C ALA A 237 -2.14 -11.18 31.35
N ALA A 238 -1.70 -10.32 32.26
CA ALA A 238 -0.92 -10.72 33.44
C ALA A 238 -1.66 -11.75 34.29
N LYS A 239 -2.95 -11.51 34.58
CA LYS A 239 -3.80 -12.46 35.33
C LYS A 239 -3.97 -13.80 34.61
N ALA A 240 -4.13 -13.80 33.29
CA ALA A 240 -4.28 -15.02 32.50
C ALA A 240 -2.98 -15.84 32.49
N ILE A 241 -1.82 -15.18 32.35
CA ILE A 241 -0.51 -15.82 32.40
C ILE A 241 -0.26 -16.45 33.78
N ASP A 242 -0.61 -15.76 34.86
CA ASP A 242 -0.42 -16.27 36.22
C ASP A 242 -1.37 -17.42 36.58
N ALA A 243 -2.56 -17.46 35.97
CA ALA A 243 -3.55 -18.52 36.14
C ALA A 243 -3.38 -19.70 35.17
N ALA A 244 -2.43 -19.62 34.23
CA ALA A 244 -2.22 -20.65 33.23
C ALA A 244 -1.67 -21.94 33.84
N ASP A 245 -2.13 -23.08 33.33
CA ASP A 245 -1.50 -24.37 33.60
C ASP A 245 -0.32 -24.59 32.63
N ILE A 246 -0.46 -24.10 31.40
CA ILE A 246 0.53 -24.23 30.32
C ILE A 246 0.54 -23.00 29.42
N ILE A 247 1.74 -22.57 29.02
CA ILE A 247 1.99 -21.39 28.18
C ILE A 247 2.74 -21.81 26.92
N PHE A 248 2.16 -21.55 25.76
CA PHE A 248 2.79 -21.67 24.45
C PHE A 248 3.26 -20.30 23.96
N TYR A 249 4.56 -20.12 23.72
CA TYR A 249 5.14 -18.82 23.40
C TYR A 249 6.16 -18.88 22.24
N ASP A 250 6.38 -17.74 21.59
CA ASP A 250 7.28 -17.59 20.44
C ASP A 250 8.49 -16.67 20.73
N ASP A 251 9.26 -16.35 19.69
CA ASP A 251 10.55 -15.64 19.77
C ASP A 251 10.49 -14.22 20.32
N LEU A 252 9.32 -13.57 20.25
CA LEU A 252 9.20 -12.16 20.61
C LEU A 252 8.97 -11.95 22.10
N ILE A 253 8.87 -13.03 22.88
CA ILE A 253 8.62 -12.99 24.32
C ILE A 253 9.94 -13.06 25.09
N ASP A 254 10.07 -12.25 26.13
CA ASP A 254 11.23 -12.27 27.03
C ASP A 254 11.21 -13.53 27.91
N ASP A 255 12.22 -14.39 27.76
CA ASP A 255 12.39 -15.62 28.54
C ASP A 255 12.49 -15.34 30.04
N SER A 256 13.02 -14.19 30.45
CA SER A 256 13.19 -13.81 31.87
C SER A 256 11.84 -13.57 32.58
N TYR A 257 10.86 -12.99 31.86
CA TYR A 257 9.52 -12.79 32.40
C TYR A 257 8.81 -14.12 32.66
N LEU A 258 8.97 -15.09 31.75
CA LEU A 258 8.37 -16.42 31.87
C LEU A 258 9.10 -17.34 32.87
N ALA A 259 10.38 -17.09 33.15
CA ALA A 259 11.20 -17.92 34.04
C ALA A 259 10.52 -18.14 35.41
N ASN A 260 9.95 -17.08 35.98
CA ASN A 260 9.33 -17.09 37.31
C ASN A 260 7.86 -17.56 37.33
N LYS A 261 7.28 -17.89 36.16
CA LYS A 261 5.89 -18.36 36.07
C LYS A 261 5.82 -19.87 36.37
N LYS A 262 4.79 -20.26 37.14
CA LYS A 262 4.56 -21.64 37.59
C LYS A 262 4.12 -22.60 36.48
N ALA A 263 3.43 -22.06 35.46
CA ALA A 263 2.90 -22.82 34.34
C ALA A 263 4.00 -23.60 33.61
N GLU A 264 3.64 -24.74 33.02
CA GLU A 264 4.47 -25.42 32.02
C GLU A 264 4.70 -24.47 30.82
N LYS A 265 5.91 -24.44 30.26
CA LYS A 265 6.30 -23.48 29.21
C LYS A 265 6.76 -24.24 27.98
N ILE A 266 6.04 -24.10 26.88
CA ILE A 266 6.35 -24.73 25.59
C ILE A 266 6.69 -23.64 24.57
N TYR A 267 7.95 -23.66 24.12
CA TYR A 267 8.40 -22.80 23.05
C TYR A 267 7.95 -23.35 21.68
N VAL A 268 7.35 -22.49 20.85
CA VAL A 268 6.81 -22.83 19.52
C VAL A 268 7.36 -21.95 18.38
N GLY A 269 8.36 -21.11 18.65
CA GLY A 269 8.97 -20.20 17.67
C GLY A 269 9.95 -20.86 16.70
N LYS A 270 10.69 -20.03 15.95
CA LYS A 270 11.63 -20.43 14.88
C LYS A 270 13.10 -20.19 15.29
N ARG A 271 13.56 -20.68 16.44
CA ARG A 271 14.98 -20.61 16.83
C ARG A 271 15.84 -21.58 16.01
N ALA A 272 17.00 -21.12 15.56
CA ALA A 272 18.01 -21.96 14.92
C ALA A 272 18.41 -23.11 15.87
N GLY A 273 18.23 -24.35 15.41
CA GLY A 273 18.54 -25.58 16.17
C GLY A 273 17.33 -26.37 16.68
N TYR A 274 16.11 -25.83 16.61
CA TYR A 274 14.87 -26.56 16.90
C TYR A 274 14.12 -26.90 15.60
N HIS A 275 13.52 -28.10 15.54
CA HIS A 275 12.61 -28.45 14.44
C HIS A 275 11.47 -27.43 14.39
N HIS A 276 11.38 -26.69 13.29
CA HIS A 276 10.32 -25.72 13.01
C HIS A 276 8.96 -26.42 13.16
N LYS A 277 8.10 -25.93 14.06
CA LYS A 277 6.71 -26.39 14.14
C LYS A 277 5.89 -25.65 13.11
N GLU A 278 5.19 -26.39 12.26
CA GLU A 278 4.21 -25.77 11.35
C GLU A 278 3.03 -25.25 12.17
N GLN A 279 2.27 -24.28 11.63
CA GLN A 279 1.09 -23.74 12.32
C GLN A 279 0.10 -24.85 12.71
N ALA A 280 -0.02 -25.88 11.87
CA ALA A 280 -0.83 -27.06 12.14
C ALA A 280 -0.38 -27.83 13.40
N ASP A 281 0.92 -27.90 13.68
CA ASP A 281 1.46 -28.55 14.87
C ASP A 281 1.16 -27.74 16.14
N ILE A 282 1.28 -26.41 16.05
CA ILE A 282 0.95 -25.51 17.17
C ILE A 282 -0.53 -25.65 17.52
N ASN A 283 -1.39 -25.59 16.51
CA ASN A 283 -2.84 -25.77 16.64
C ASN A 283 -3.18 -27.09 17.34
N ARG A 284 -2.51 -28.18 16.94
CA ARG A 284 -2.69 -29.50 17.54
C ARG A 284 -2.26 -29.54 19.02
N LEU A 285 -1.11 -28.95 19.36
CA LEU A 285 -0.63 -28.90 20.74
C LEU A 285 -1.58 -28.11 21.65
N LEU A 286 -2.11 -26.98 21.16
CA LEU A 286 -3.11 -26.18 21.89
C LEU A 286 -4.37 -27.00 22.16
N LEU A 287 -4.85 -27.73 21.15
CA LEU A 287 -6.03 -28.60 21.26
C LEU A 287 -5.80 -29.76 22.24
N GLU A 288 -4.67 -30.43 22.16
CA GLU A 288 -4.31 -31.54 23.06
C GLU A 288 -4.26 -31.08 24.52
N ALA A 289 -3.57 -29.97 24.80
CA ALA A 289 -3.51 -29.40 26.14
C ALA A 289 -4.88 -28.97 26.67
N ALA A 290 -5.72 -28.35 25.83
CA ALA A 290 -7.08 -27.97 26.23
C ALA A 290 -7.94 -29.21 26.51
N ARG A 291 -7.78 -30.30 25.75
CA ARG A 291 -8.51 -31.57 26.00
C ARG A 291 -8.10 -32.27 27.28
N GLU A 292 -6.89 -32.02 27.77
CA GLU A 292 -6.44 -32.47 29.10
C GLU A 292 -7.08 -31.68 30.25
N GLY A 293 -7.92 -30.68 29.96
CA GLY A 293 -8.58 -29.85 30.98
C GLY A 293 -7.76 -28.63 31.40
N LYS A 294 -6.63 -28.35 30.74
CA LYS A 294 -5.71 -27.26 31.12
C LYS A 294 -6.24 -25.88 30.71
N ASN A 295 -5.95 -24.88 31.54
CA ASN A 295 -6.03 -23.46 31.18
C ASN A 295 -4.79 -23.11 30.34
N VAL A 296 -4.97 -23.10 29.02
CA VAL A 296 -3.90 -22.90 28.05
C VAL A 296 -3.78 -21.41 27.73
N VAL A 297 -2.56 -20.88 27.80
CA VAL A 297 -2.24 -19.54 27.27
C VAL A 297 -1.38 -19.69 26.02
N ARG A 298 -1.86 -19.17 24.89
CA ARG A 298 -1.05 -18.94 23.69
C ARG A 298 -0.60 -17.48 23.72
N LEU A 299 0.62 -17.26 24.19
CA LEU A 299 1.22 -15.94 24.32
C LEU A 299 1.85 -15.51 23.01
N LYS A 300 1.47 -14.33 22.52
CA LYS A 300 1.88 -13.79 21.21
C LYS A 300 2.44 -12.38 21.38
N GLY A 301 3.51 -12.05 20.67
CA GLY A 301 4.05 -10.69 20.65
C GLY A 301 3.06 -9.68 20.08
N GLY A 302 3.05 -8.46 20.62
CA GLY A 302 2.11 -7.40 20.23
C GLY A 302 0.66 -7.75 20.60
N ASP A 303 -0.23 -7.63 19.62
CA ASP A 303 -1.65 -7.96 19.73
C ASP A 303 -1.98 -9.26 18.94
N PRO A 304 -2.74 -10.22 19.50
CA PRO A 304 -3.05 -11.49 18.84
C PRO A 304 -3.82 -11.38 17.52
N MET A 305 -4.50 -10.25 17.30
CA MET A 305 -5.39 -10.01 16.16
C MET A 305 -4.76 -9.11 15.09
N ILE A 306 -3.55 -8.60 15.30
CA ILE A 306 -2.83 -7.77 14.31
C ILE A 306 -1.63 -8.55 13.78
N PHE A 307 -1.72 -9.01 12.53
CA PHE A 307 -0.68 -9.76 11.80
C PHE A 307 -0.10 -11.00 12.52
N ALA A 308 -0.85 -11.56 13.48
CA ALA A 308 -0.39 -12.67 14.30
C ALA A 308 -1.16 -13.99 14.04
N HIS A 309 -1.96 -14.08 12.97
CA HIS A 309 -2.72 -15.27 12.57
C HIS A 309 -3.69 -15.81 13.65
N GLY A 310 -4.19 -14.96 14.54
CA GLY A 310 -5.09 -15.38 15.63
C GLY A 310 -6.37 -16.07 15.15
N SER A 311 -6.98 -15.60 14.05
CA SER A 311 -8.23 -16.17 13.52
C SER A 311 -8.10 -17.63 13.08
N GLU A 312 -6.95 -18.03 12.51
CA GLU A 312 -6.69 -19.41 12.09
C GLU A 312 -6.60 -20.36 13.30
N GLU A 313 -5.97 -19.90 14.39
CA GLU A 313 -5.88 -20.62 15.66
C GLU A 313 -7.29 -20.76 16.29
N ILE A 314 -8.09 -19.68 16.30
CA ILE A 314 -9.47 -19.67 16.82
C ILE A 314 -10.34 -20.65 16.04
N GLU A 315 -10.38 -20.55 14.71
CA GLU A 315 -11.19 -21.42 13.85
C GLU A 315 -10.86 -22.90 14.07
N TYR A 316 -9.56 -23.24 14.14
CA TYR A 316 -9.16 -24.62 14.40
C TYR A 316 -9.62 -25.12 15.77
N LEU A 317 -9.49 -24.31 16.82
CA LEU A 317 -9.84 -24.72 18.18
C LEU A 317 -11.35 -24.79 18.40
N GLU A 318 -12.10 -23.79 17.92
CA GLU A 318 -13.55 -23.72 18.09
C GLU A 318 -14.29 -24.75 17.22
N SER A 319 -13.81 -25.03 16.00
CA SER A 319 -14.31 -26.15 15.19
C SER A 319 -14.08 -27.52 15.85
N ASN A 320 -13.16 -27.60 16.81
CA ASN A 320 -12.92 -28.77 17.65
C ASN A 320 -13.53 -28.64 19.06
N LEU A 321 -14.50 -27.72 19.23
CA LEU A 321 -15.30 -27.52 20.43
C LEU A 321 -14.50 -27.10 21.67
N ILE A 322 -13.38 -26.39 21.46
CA ILE A 322 -12.60 -25.74 22.53
C ILE A 322 -13.01 -24.27 22.63
N LYS A 323 -13.28 -23.80 23.86
CA LYS A 323 -13.58 -22.40 24.12
C LYS A 323 -12.29 -21.58 23.99
N VAL A 324 -12.31 -20.56 23.13
CA VAL A 324 -11.20 -19.64 22.94
C VAL A 324 -11.54 -18.25 23.47
N ASN A 325 -10.60 -17.66 24.21
CA ASN A 325 -10.68 -16.26 24.65
C ASN A 325 -9.58 -15.46 23.97
N VAL A 326 -9.89 -14.24 23.54
CA VAL A 326 -8.87 -13.29 23.08
C VAL A 326 -8.65 -12.23 24.16
N ILE A 327 -7.39 -12.02 24.53
CA ILE A 327 -6.95 -10.95 25.41
C ILE A 327 -6.06 -10.03 24.57
N PRO A 328 -6.53 -8.81 24.22
CA PRO A 328 -5.77 -7.91 23.37
C PRO A 328 -4.49 -7.44 24.08
N GLY A 329 -3.52 -7.04 23.27
CA GLY A 329 -2.24 -6.50 23.71
C GLY A 329 -1.96 -5.13 23.13
N ILE A 330 -0.98 -4.42 23.69
CA ILE A 330 -0.50 -3.18 23.08
C ILE A 330 0.23 -3.53 21.78
N THR A 331 -0.25 -3.02 20.65
CA THR A 331 0.42 -3.25 19.36
C THR A 331 1.71 -2.45 19.25
N THR A 332 2.68 -2.97 18.51
CA THR A 332 3.99 -2.34 18.33
C THR A 332 3.90 -0.91 17.76
N ALA A 333 2.92 -0.61 16.90
CA ALA A 333 2.70 0.74 16.38
C ALA A 333 2.38 1.76 17.49
N SER A 334 1.48 1.42 18.42
CA SER A 334 1.11 2.30 19.53
C SER A 334 2.26 2.46 20.51
N ALA A 335 3.00 1.37 20.77
CA ALA A 335 4.19 1.41 21.62
C ALA A 335 5.31 2.27 21.03
N LEU A 336 5.55 2.17 19.72
CA LEU A 336 6.48 3.01 18.98
C LEU A 336 6.12 4.49 19.13
N ALA A 337 4.86 4.83 18.91
CA ALA A 337 4.39 6.21 19.03
C ALA A 337 4.63 6.74 20.45
N ALA A 338 4.30 5.95 21.46
CA ALA A 338 4.54 6.30 22.86
C ALA A 338 6.03 6.43 23.20
N SER A 339 6.89 5.49 22.77
CA SER A 339 8.33 5.52 23.06
C SER A 339 9.02 6.72 22.41
N GLN A 340 8.58 7.09 21.20
CA GLN A 340 9.08 8.23 20.46
C GLN A 340 8.36 9.55 20.81
N LYS A 341 7.37 9.53 21.71
CA LYS A 341 6.56 10.69 22.12
C LYS A 341 5.90 11.42 20.95
N ILE A 342 5.44 10.67 19.96
CA ILE A 342 4.70 11.17 18.79
C ILE A 342 3.30 10.56 18.77
N SER A 343 2.37 11.19 18.05
CA SER A 343 1.08 10.59 17.74
C SER A 343 1.11 9.97 16.34
N LEU A 344 0.43 8.84 16.14
CA LEU A 344 0.28 8.25 14.80
C LEU A 344 -0.62 9.11 13.88
N THR A 345 -1.44 9.97 14.47
CA THR A 345 -2.25 10.98 13.79
C THR A 345 -1.86 12.37 14.27
N HIS A 346 -2.11 13.38 13.45
CA HIS A 346 -1.93 14.78 13.80
C HIS A 346 -2.88 15.64 12.97
N ARG A 347 -3.58 16.60 13.58
CA ARG A 347 -4.64 17.39 12.90
C ARG A 347 -4.20 18.00 11.57
N ASP A 348 -2.96 18.50 11.52
CA ASP A 348 -2.44 19.16 10.33
C ASP A 348 -1.83 18.21 9.28
N PHE A 349 -1.48 16.98 9.66
CA PHE A 349 -0.65 16.09 8.83
C PHE A 349 -1.25 14.73 8.52
N SER A 350 -2.08 14.20 9.40
CA SER A 350 -2.54 12.82 9.34
C SER A 350 -3.84 12.66 10.12
N SER A 351 -4.91 12.47 9.36
CA SER A 351 -6.23 12.03 9.80
C SER A 351 -6.41 10.51 9.68
N SER A 352 -5.46 9.82 9.04
CA SER A 352 -5.56 8.40 8.68
C SER A 352 -4.26 7.63 8.97
N VAL A 353 -4.40 6.42 9.51
CA VAL A 353 -3.29 5.49 9.78
C VAL A 353 -3.60 4.14 9.17
N ALA A 354 -2.66 3.58 8.40
CA ALA A 354 -2.73 2.21 7.93
C ALA A 354 -1.63 1.36 8.58
N LEU A 355 -2.03 0.23 9.18
CA LEU A 355 -1.11 -0.81 9.62
C LEU A 355 -0.96 -1.82 8.47
N VAL A 356 0.28 -2.10 8.06
CA VAL A 356 0.55 -2.89 6.86
C VAL A 356 1.58 -3.98 7.16
N SER A 357 1.36 -5.18 6.63
CA SER A 357 2.41 -6.21 6.61
C SER A 357 3.27 -6.04 5.36
N GLY A 358 4.57 -5.84 5.56
CA GLY A 358 5.57 -5.84 4.49
C GLY A 358 6.04 -7.25 4.10
N HIS A 359 5.48 -8.31 4.71
CA HIS A 359 5.83 -9.70 4.42
C HIS A 359 5.07 -10.25 3.20
N THR A 360 5.09 -9.50 2.09
CA THR A 360 4.51 -9.92 0.82
C THR A 360 5.53 -9.73 -0.31
N PRO A 361 5.50 -10.58 -1.36
CA PRO A 361 6.37 -10.41 -2.53
C PRO A 361 6.17 -9.05 -3.22
N GLN A 362 4.95 -8.53 -3.19
CA GLN A 362 4.60 -7.19 -3.64
C GLN A 362 4.04 -6.41 -2.45
N PRO A 363 4.77 -5.42 -1.91
CA PRO A 363 4.27 -4.60 -0.82
C PRO A 363 3.02 -3.84 -1.23
N VAL A 364 2.08 -3.71 -0.28
CA VAL A 364 0.85 -2.92 -0.47
C VAL A 364 1.10 -1.49 -0.02
N THR A 365 0.66 -0.51 -0.80
CA THR A 365 0.74 0.93 -0.52
C THR A 365 -0.68 1.49 -0.39
N PRO A 366 -1.32 1.37 0.79
CA PRO A 366 -2.69 1.86 0.96
C PRO A 366 -2.72 3.40 0.96
N ASP A 367 -3.84 3.96 0.54
CA ASP A 367 -4.09 5.40 0.58
C ASP A 367 -4.37 5.85 2.03
N ALA A 368 -3.31 6.24 2.73
CA ALA A 368 -3.36 6.80 4.08
C ALA A 368 -2.17 7.74 4.31
N GLU A 369 -2.34 8.75 5.15
CA GLU A 369 -1.33 9.79 5.39
C GLU A 369 -0.19 9.32 6.31
N THR A 370 -0.44 8.28 7.12
CA THR A 370 0.58 7.63 7.95
C THR A 370 0.54 6.12 7.75
N LEU A 371 1.68 5.55 7.38
CA LEU A 371 1.83 4.12 7.15
C LEU A 371 2.73 3.52 8.23
N VAL A 372 2.29 2.40 8.81
CA VAL A 372 3.09 1.62 9.76
C VAL A 372 3.31 0.22 9.20
N TYR A 373 4.52 -0.05 8.72
CA TYR A 373 4.90 -1.35 8.18
C TYR A 373 5.51 -2.26 9.23
N TYR A 374 4.86 -3.41 9.42
CA TYR A 374 5.33 -4.56 10.18
C TYR A 374 6.08 -5.51 9.26
N MET A 375 7.11 -6.20 9.76
CA MET A 375 7.80 -7.29 9.04
C MET A 375 8.34 -6.88 7.64
N GLY A 376 8.59 -5.59 7.42
CA GLY A 376 8.95 -5.02 6.12
C GLY A 376 10.44 -4.74 5.90
N ALA A 377 11.32 -5.13 6.84
CA ALA A 377 12.73 -4.73 6.84
C ALA A 377 13.45 -5.00 5.50
N LYS A 378 13.22 -6.16 4.89
CA LYS A 378 13.83 -6.53 3.59
C LYS A 378 13.22 -5.82 2.38
N GLN A 379 12.05 -5.19 2.55
CA GLN A 379 11.27 -4.58 1.48
C GLN A 379 11.27 -3.05 1.53
N LEU A 380 11.99 -2.43 2.47
CA LEU A 380 11.97 -0.97 2.67
C LEU A 380 12.30 -0.19 1.40
N GLN A 381 13.29 -0.62 0.61
CA GLN A 381 13.63 0.02 -0.65
C GLN A 381 12.48 -0.06 -1.67
N VAL A 382 11.86 -1.23 -1.78
CA VAL A 382 10.74 -1.47 -2.71
C VAL A 382 9.53 -0.64 -2.31
N ILE A 383 9.19 -0.63 -1.01
CA ILE A 383 8.11 0.20 -0.44
C ILE A 383 8.36 1.67 -0.75
N ALA A 384 9.56 2.20 -0.47
CA ALA A 384 9.88 3.59 -0.72
C ALA A 384 9.84 3.95 -2.21
N THR A 385 10.29 3.04 -3.09
CA THR A 385 10.21 3.20 -4.54
C THR A 385 8.75 3.29 -5.00
N GLN A 386 7.89 2.41 -4.52
CA GLN A 386 6.46 2.41 -4.87
C GLN A 386 5.75 3.68 -4.38
N LEU A 387 5.95 4.07 -3.12
CA LEU A 387 5.33 5.27 -2.56
C LEU A 387 5.74 6.54 -3.33
N ILE A 388 7.02 6.66 -3.68
CA ILE A 388 7.52 7.80 -4.45
C ILE A 388 7.04 7.73 -5.91
N ASP A 389 7.37 6.66 -6.62
CA ASP A 389 7.29 6.63 -8.08
C ASP A 389 5.87 6.32 -8.58
N LYS A 390 5.04 5.61 -7.80
CA LYS A 390 3.66 5.26 -8.16
C LYS A 390 2.63 6.10 -7.43
N GLU A 391 2.74 6.21 -6.10
CA GLU A 391 1.75 6.91 -5.28
C GLU A 391 2.00 8.43 -5.18
N GLY A 392 3.14 8.91 -5.68
CA GLY A 392 3.43 10.33 -5.76
C GLY A 392 3.78 10.99 -4.42
N TRP A 393 4.31 10.22 -3.45
CA TRP A 393 4.71 10.74 -2.14
C TRP A 393 5.94 11.66 -2.24
N ALA A 394 6.06 12.57 -1.28
CA ALA A 394 7.18 13.49 -1.20
C ALA A 394 8.50 12.75 -0.93
N PHE A 395 9.59 13.16 -1.61
CA PHE A 395 10.89 12.49 -1.47
C PHE A 395 11.44 12.59 -0.04
N ASN A 396 11.25 13.76 0.59
CA ASN A 396 11.69 14.05 1.96
C ASN A 396 10.69 13.58 3.03
N THR A 397 9.69 12.77 2.68
CA THR A 397 8.75 12.23 3.70
C THR A 397 9.55 11.54 4.80
N PRO A 398 9.39 11.96 6.07
CA PRO A 398 10.10 11.37 7.19
C PRO A 398 9.75 9.89 7.40
N VAL A 399 10.75 9.13 7.81
CA VAL A 399 10.60 7.72 8.20
C VAL A 399 11.33 7.47 9.51
N LEU A 400 10.63 6.84 10.46
CA LEU A 400 11.23 6.28 11.67
C LEU A 400 11.26 4.76 11.56
N LEU A 401 12.46 4.18 11.60
CA LEU A 401 12.69 2.74 11.67
C LEU A 401 13.08 2.40 13.10
N THR A 402 12.32 1.55 13.78
CA THR A 402 12.60 1.24 15.19
C THR A 402 12.73 -0.25 15.41
N TYR A 403 13.88 -0.63 15.96
CA TYR A 403 14.24 -1.98 16.33
C TYR A 403 13.89 -2.22 17.81
N ASN A 404 13.35 -3.40 18.12
CA ASN A 404 13.06 -3.85 19.49
C ASN A 404 12.27 -2.82 20.34
N VAL A 405 11.22 -2.25 19.75
CA VAL A 405 10.32 -1.28 20.43
C VAL A 405 9.95 -1.76 21.83
N SER A 406 10.01 -0.85 22.80
CA SER A 406 9.80 -0.99 24.26
C SER A 406 10.84 -1.82 25.02
N ARG A 407 11.76 -2.52 24.35
CA ARG A 407 12.79 -3.30 25.05
C ARG A 407 13.94 -2.41 25.51
N PRO A 408 14.74 -2.85 26.51
CA PRO A 408 15.90 -2.09 26.97
C PRO A 408 16.93 -1.75 25.88
N ASP A 409 16.98 -2.53 24.80
CA ASP A 409 17.85 -2.34 23.64
C ASP A 409 17.14 -1.70 22.42
N GLU A 410 16.02 -0.99 22.64
CA GLU A 410 15.32 -0.23 21.59
C GLU A 410 16.28 0.73 20.87
N GLN A 411 16.25 0.70 19.54
CA GLN A 411 17.04 1.62 18.71
C GLN A 411 16.16 2.21 17.61
N THR A 412 16.24 3.53 17.43
CA THR A 412 15.50 4.27 16.41
C THR A 412 16.43 4.90 15.41
N PHE A 413 16.15 4.70 14.12
CA PHE A 413 16.87 5.25 12.99
C PHE A 413 15.94 6.17 12.22
N GLU A 414 16.37 7.41 12.04
CA GLU A 414 15.62 8.45 11.33
C GLU A 414 16.15 8.58 9.91
N THR A 415 15.24 8.64 8.94
CA THR A 415 15.59 8.72 7.53
C THR A 415 14.45 9.32 6.72
N THR A 416 14.53 9.29 5.39
CA THR A 416 13.50 9.74 4.47
C THR A 416 13.19 8.67 3.43
N LEU A 417 12.04 8.77 2.75
CA LEU A 417 11.72 7.89 1.63
C LEU A 417 12.79 7.93 0.53
N TRP A 418 13.39 9.10 0.27
CA TRP A 418 14.48 9.24 -0.71
C TRP A 418 15.68 8.38 -0.36
N ASN A 419 16.14 8.42 0.88
CA ASN A 419 17.30 7.64 1.33
C ASN A 419 17.01 6.13 1.25
N LEU A 420 15.80 5.71 1.65
CA LEU A 420 15.38 4.31 1.53
C LEU A 420 15.32 3.83 0.08
N ARG A 421 14.77 4.64 -0.83
CA ARG A 421 14.73 4.34 -2.27
C ARG A 421 16.13 4.15 -2.85
N ASN A 422 17.10 4.94 -2.39
CA ASN A 422 18.50 4.86 -2.83
C ASN A 422 19.30 3.71 -2.17
N GLY A 423 18.65 2.85 -1.38
CA GLY A 423 19.29 1.67 -0.79
C GLY A 423 20.04 1.95 0.51
N GLU A 424 19.75 3.05 1.21
CA GLU A 424 20.22 3.23 2.58
C GLU A 424 19.42 2.36 3.55
N MET A 425 19.96 2.09 4.75
CA MET A 425 19.29 1.38 5.85
C MET A 425 18.81 -0.07 5.55
N GLN A 426 19.47 -0.80 4.65
CA GLN A 426 19.04 -2.15 4.22
C GLN A 426 19.35 -3.28 5.22
N ASN A 427 20.34 -3.09 6.11
CA ASN A 427 20.88 -4.15 6.98
C ASN A 427 20.58 -3.91 8.46
N LEU A 428 19.43 -3.32 8.77
CA LEU A 428 19.02 -3.08 10.15
C LEU A 428 18.61 -4.38 10.86
N PRO A 429 18.83 -4.48 12.18
CA PRO A 429 18.43 -5.66 12.95
C PRO A 429 16.91 -5.81 13.01
N THR A 430 16.42 -7.02 13.24
CA THR A 430 14.98 -7.36 13.36
C THR A 430 14.68 -8.00 14.72
N PRO A 431 13.48 -7.78 15.30
CA PRO A 431 12.27 -7.18 14.71
C PRO A 431 12.35 -5.65 14.52
N LEU A 432 11.92 -5.19 13.34
CA LEU A 432 11.94 -3.78 12.93
C LEU A 432 10.53 -3.36 12.50
N ILE A 433 10.08 -2.19 12.95
CA ILE A 433 8.86 -1.52 12.50
C ILE A 433 9.21 -0.20 11.80
N ALA A 434 8.48 0.15 10.75
CA ALA A 434 8.69 1.39 10.02
C ALA A 434 7.44 2.28 10.10
N LEU A 435 7.60 3.51 10.57
CA LEU A 435 6.57 4.56 10.54
C LEU A 435 6.94 5.56 9.46
N ILE A 436 6.07 5.72 8.46
CA ILE A 436 6.27 6.57 7.28
C ILE A 436 5.18 7.64 7.28
N GLY A 437 5.58 8.91 7.19
CA GLY A 437 4.66 10.05 7.14
C GLY A 437 5.17 11.25 7.95
N TYR A 438 4.54 12.41 7.82
CA TYR A 438 5.03 13.62 8.51
C TYR A 438 5.02 13.54 10.03
N VAL A 439 4.17 12.68 10.61
CA VAL A 439 4.17 12.44 12.06
C VAL A 439 5.49 11.86 12.58
N ALA A 440 6.26 11.17 11.74
CA ALA A 440 7.61 10.71 12.07
C ALA A 440 8.61 11.87 12.26
N GLY A 441 8.38 13.02 11.61
CA GLY A 441 9.24 14.21 11.73
C GLY A 441 9.00 15.07 12.98
N LEU A 442 7.87 14.87 13.68
CA LEU A 442 7.46 15.65 14.85
C LEU A 442 8.35 15.44 16.09
N LYS A 443 9.24 14.45 16.07
CA LYS A 443 10.17 14.17 17.16
C LYS A 443 11.11 15.36 17.46
N HIS A 444 11.50 16.11 16.44
CA HIS A 444 12.49 17.20 16.55
C HIS A 444 11.95 18.58 16.15
N HIS A 445 10.74 18.63 15.60
CA HIS A 445 10.20 19.84 14.98
C HIS A 445 8.79 20.11 15.48
N GLN A 446 8.42 21.38 15.61
CA GLN A 446 7.00 21.71 15.77
C GLN A 446 6.28 21.46 14.45
N ALA A 447 4.99 21.16 14.53
CA ALA A 447 4.14 21.01 13.35
C ALA A 447 4.22 22.23 12.41
N SER A 448 4.38 23.43 12.95
CA SER A 448 4.54 24.66 12.17
C SER A 448 5.77 24.66 11.26
N ASP A 449 6.80 23.89 11.61
CA ASP A 449 8.12 23.93 10.97
C ASP A 449 8.18 22.99 9.76
N ILE A 450 7.33 21.96 9.75
CA ILE A 450 7.23 21.00 8.65
C ILE A 450 6.25 21.56 7.62
N LYS A 451 6.78 22.18 6.56
CA LYS A 451 6.01 22.64 5.41
C LYS A 451 6.40 21.85 4.16
N PRO A 452 5.78 20.69 3.91
CA PRO A 452 6.09 19.92 2.73
C PRO A 452 5.70 20.73 1.51
N THR A 453 6.71 20.99 0.68
CA THR A 453 6.58 21.98 -0.37
C THR A 453 6.76 21.33 -1.73
N LEU A 454 5.81 21.50 -2.63
CA LEU A 454 5.93 21.11 -4.03
C LEU A 454 6.52 22.26 -4.82
N TYR A 455 7.61 22.01 -5.54
CA TYR A 455 8.24 23.01 -6.40
C TYR A 455 8.01 22.66 -7.87
N THR A 456 7.45 23.60 -8.65
CA THR A 456 6.89 23.33 -9.98
C THR A 456 7.70 23.84 -11.17
N GLY A 457 8.90 24.40 -10.95
CA GLY A 457 9.69 25.08 -12.00
C GLY A 457 10.42 24.18 -13.01
N THR A 458 11.54 24.68 -13.53
CA THR A 458 12.55 23.94 -14.34
C THR A 458 13.60 23.32 -13.43
N LEU A 459 14.12 22.12 -13.74
CA LEU A 459 15.01 21.37 -12.83
C LEU A 459 16.15 22.30 -12.39
N PRO A 460 16.26 22.72 -11.11
CA PRO A 460 17.51 23.29 -10.69
C PRO A 460 18.57 22.21 -10.91
N ALA A 461 19.73 22.59 -11.46
CA ALA A 461 20.92 21.76 -11.38
C ALA A 461 20.97 21.23 -9.94
N ILE A 462 21.08 19.90 -9.78
CA ILE A 462 20.88 19.17 -8.53
C ILE A 462 21.92 19.63 -7.50
N GLU A 463 21.72 20.80 -6.93
CA GLU A 463 22.64 21.45 -6.02
C GLU A 463 21.93 21.66 -4.69
N LYS A 464 22.46 20.89 -3.73
CA LYS A 464 22.32 21.00 -2.28
C LYS A 464 21.03 20.43 -1.68
N ARG A 465 21.18 19.13 -1.40
CA ARG A 465 20.42 18.23 -0.50
C ARG A 465 20.23 18.79 0.93
N LYS A 466 19.48 19.87 1.10
CA LYS A 466 19.15 20.40 2.43
C LYS A 466 17.73 20.94 2.59
N ALA A 467 16.88 20.89 1.57
CA ALA A 467 15.63 21.63 1.60
C ALA A 467 14.38 20.75 1.40
N ASP A 468 13.31 21.11 2.13
CA ASP A 468 12.06 20.36 2.32
C ASP A 468 11.13 20.27 1.08
N TYR A 469 11.71 20.27 -0.12
CA TYR A 469 10.97 20.38 -1.38
C TYR A 469 10.86 19.02 -2.09
N THR A 470 9.66 18.68 -2.56
CA THR A 470 9.49 17.70 -3.64
C THR A 470 9.38 18.40 -4.96
N TYR A 471 10.17 17.93 -5.92
CA TYR A 471 10.30 18.56 -7.21
C TYR A 471 9.41 17.86 -8.24
N THR A 472 8.54 18.62 -8.92
CA THR A 472 7.72 18.15 -10.04
C THR A 472 7.81 19.20 -11.14
N PRO A 473 8.71 19.04 -12.13
CA PRO A 473 8.84 20.04 -13.17
C PRO A 473 7.53 20.15 -13.94
N LEU A 474 6.98 21.35 -14.01
CA LEU A 474 5.84 21.66 -14.88
C LEU A 474 6.24 22.48 -16.10
N ILE A 475 7.53 22.79 -16.23
CA ILE A 475 8.12 23.40 -17.41
C ILE A 475 9.46 22.72 -17.72
N GLU A 476 9.68 22.43 -19.00
CA GLU A 476 10.94 22.02 -19.61
C GLU A 476 11.29 23.04 -20.70
N ILE A 477 12.58 23.42 -20.77
CA ILE A 477 13.09 24.34 -21.78
C ILE A 477 13.61 23.51 -22.94
N SER A 478 13.02 23.69 -24.12
CA SER A 478 13.47 23.08 -25.36
C SER A 478 14.08 24.14 -26.26
N TYR A 479 15.39 24.00 -26.51
CA TYR A 479 16.14 24.84 -27.45
C TYR A 479 15.99 24.39 -28.91
N HIS A 480 15.00 23.55 -29.24
CA HIS A 480 14.61 23.26 -30.62
C HIS A 480 13.56 24.29 -31.06
N PRO A 481 13.94 25.39 -31.73
CA PRO A 481 13.01 26.46 -32.01
C PRO A 481 12.03 26.00 -33.10
N SER A 482 10.74 26.26 -32.94
CA SER A 482 9.71 25.89 -33.92
C SER A 482 9.74 26.77 -35.18
N TYR A 483 10.51 27.86 -35.18
CA TYR A 483 10.43 28.90 -36.21
C TYR A 483 11.77 29.43 -36.76
N PHE A 484 12.93 28.97 -36.28
CA PHE A 484 14.19 29.55 -36.76
C PHE A 484 14.53 29.21 -38.21
N THR A 485 14.05 28.08 -38.73
CA THR A 485 14.19 27.75 -40.16
C THR A 485 13.27 28.57 -41.07
N LYS A 486 12.31 29.32 -40.51
CA LYS A 486 11.33 30.10 -41.30
C LYS A 486 11.64 31.59 -41.42
N ILE A 487 12.46 32.16 -40.52
CA ILE A 487 12.90 33.57 -40.62
C ILE A 487 13.72 33.80 -41.90
N LEU A 488 14.43 32.78 -42.39
CA LEU A 488 15.20 32.85 -43.62
C LEU A 488 14.39 32.58 -44.90
N GLU A 489 13.23 31.91 -44.81
CA GLU A 489 12.44 31.52 -46.00
C GLU A 489 11.17 32.36 -46.22
N ASP A 490 10.55 32.93 -45.18
CA ASP A 490 9.26 33.62 -45.30
C ASP A 490 9.35 35.10 -44.85
N ASN A 491 9.84 35.95 -45.75
CA ASN A 491 9.68 37.41 -45.74
C ASN A 491 8.19 37.84 -45.80
N TYR A 492 7.42 37.67 -44.71
CA TYR A 492 6.02 38.12 -44.66
C TYR A 492 5.82 39.41 -43.87
N CYS A 493 5.54 40.45 -44.65
CA CYS A 493 4.93 41.73 -44.27
C CYS A 493 3.58 41.50 -43.56
N LYS A 494 3.41 41.95 -42.31
CA LYS A 494 2.07 42.18 -41.73
C LYS A 494 1.73 43.66 -41.90
N GLN A 495 0.74 43.96 -42.75
CA GLN A 495 0.19 45.31 -42.88
C GLN A 495 -0.53 45.71 -41.60
N TYR A 496 -0.17 46.86 -41.02
CA TYR A 496 -0.96 47.57 -40.03
C TYR A 496 -1.25 48.98 -40.54
N ASP A 497 -2.54 49.36 -40.54
CA ASP A 497 -3.04 50.71 -40.82
C ASP A 497 -2.66 51.34 -42.18
N GLY A 498 -2.57 50.54 -43.24
CA GLY A 498 -2.40 51.05 -44.61
C GLY A 498 -1.04 51.69 -44.93
N LYS A 499 -0.06 51.65 -44.01
CA LYS A 499 1.33 52.01 -44.27
C LYS A 499 2.18 50.74 -44.41
N CYS A 500 2.72 50.53 -45.62
CA CYS A 500 3.70 49.49 -45.87
C CYS A 500 5.08 50.03 -45.46
N PHE A 501 5.72 49.42 -44.46
CA PHE A 501 7.12 49.70 -44.12
C PHE A 501 7.96 48.48 -44.50
N THR A 502 8.48 48.44 -45.73
CA THR A 502 9.62 47.58 -46.03
C THR A 502 10.60 48.31 -46.95
N LYS A 503 11.85 48.38 -46.52
CA LYS A 503 12.98 48.22 -47.42
C LYS A 503 13.38 46.75 -47.28
N TYR A 504 13.47 46.03 -48.41
CA TYR A 504 14.10 44.71 -48.44
C TYR A 504 15.50 44.84 -47.86
N CYS A 505 15.74 44.30 -46.68
CA CYS A 505 17.08 44.10 -46.15
C CYS A 505 17.18 42.62 -45.81
N GLU A 506 18.33 42.00 -46.06
CA GLU A 506 18.70 40.75 -45.42
C GLU A 506 18.90 41.10 -43.94
N TRP A 507 17.90 40.84 -43.09
CA TRP A 507 17.95 41.23 -41.67
C TRP A 507 18.89 40.28 -40.94
N ASP A 508 20.00 40.82 -40.47
CA ASP A 508 21.03 40.11 -39.72
C ASP A 508 20.94 40.56 -38.27
N GLU A 509 20.69 39.61 -37.35
CA GLU A 509 20.59 39.84 -35.92
C GLU A 509 21.83 40.51 -35.31
N SER A 510 23.01 40.45 -35.96
CA SER A 510 24.21 41.18 -35.55
C SER A 510 24.16 42.69 -35.86
N GLN A 511 23.16 43.14 -36.65
CA GLN A 511 22.98 44.55 -36.99
C GLN A 511 22.07 45.28 -36.00
N ALA A 512 21.45 44.59 -35.03
CA ALA A 512 20.58 45.24 -34.07
C ALA A 512 21.36 46.18 -33.15
N LEU A 513 20.82 47.38 -32.90
CA LEU A 513 21.39 48.28 -31.91
C LEU A 513 20.95 47.88 -30.50
N TYR A 514 19.69 47.48 -30.34
CA TYR A 514 19.11 47.14 -29.04
C TYR A 514 18.81 45.64 -28.93
N TYR A 515 19.21 45.03 -27.81
CA TYR A 515 18.91 43.63 -27.50
C TYR A 515 18.10 43.54 -26.23
N ILE A 516 16.88 43.01 -26.32
CA ILE A 516 15.96 42.92 -25.18
C ILE A 516 15.88 41.48 -24.71
N PHE A 517 16.40 41.18 -23.52
CA PHE A 517 16.30 39.88 -22.90
C PHE A 517 15.27 39.87 -21.77
N THR A 518 14.30 38.96 -21.86
CA THR A 518 13.24 38.78 -20.84
C THR A 518 13.44 37.57 -19.96
N SER A 519 14.48 36.76 -20.23
CA SER A 519 14.74 35.50 -19.57
C SER A 519 16.19 35.08 -19.76
N GLN A 520 16.76 34.43 -18.74
CA GLN A 520 18.08 33.78 -18.81
C GLN A 520 18.17 32.75 -19.96
N TYR A 521 17.08 32.06 -20.28
CA TYR A 521 17.06 31.08 -21.37
C TYR A 521 17.13 31.74 -22.75
N GLY A 522 16.61 32.97 -22.87
CA GLY A 522 16.80 33.77 -24.07
C GLY A 522 18.28 34.14 -24.26
N VAL A 523 18.96 34.50 -23.17
CA VAL A 523 20.40 34.78 -23.16
C VAL A 523 21.20 33.54 -23.55
N GLU A 524 20.93 32.39 -22.91
CA GLU A 524 21.62 31.13 -23.20
C GLU A 524 21.45 30.70 -24.66
N ALA A 525 20.21 30.68 -25.18
CA ALA A 525 19.93 30.33 -26.57
C ALA A 525 20.63 31.27 -27.56
N THR A 526 20.61 32.57 -27.27
CA THR A 526 21.25 33.57 -28.15
C THR A 526 22.77 33.46 -28.06
N LEU A 527 23.35 33.13 -26.91
CA LEU A 527 24.79 32.92 -26.76
C LEU A 527 25.27 31.68 -27.52
N GLU A 528 24.48 30.60 -27.51
CA GLU A 528 24.81 29.36 -28.22
C GLU A 528 24.83 29.55 -29.74
N ASP A 529 23.82 30.24 -30.28
CA ASP A 529 23.67 30.42 -31.74
C ASP A 529 24.37 31.68 -32.27
N TYR A 530 24.57 32.72 -31.45
CA TYR A 530 24.99 34.07 -31.86
C TYR A 530 26.01 34.73 -30.92
N ASP A 531 27.02 33.99 -30.48
CA ASP A 531 28.12 34.46 -29.61
C ASP A 531 28.83 35.75 -30.11
N LEU A 532 28.81 36.02 -31.42
CA LEU A 532 29.36 37.26 -31.99
C LEU A 532 28.71 38.53 -31.42
N ILE A 533 27.40 38.51 -31.14
CA ILE A 533 26.67 39.64 -30.54
C ILE A 533 27.29 40.02 -29.19
N PHE A 534 27.64 39.02 -28.38
CA PHE A 534 28.23 39.20 -27.05
C PHE A 534 29.71 39.62 -27.11
N LYS A 535 30.43 39.19 -28.15
CA LYS A 535 31.82 39.59 -28.41
C LYS A 535 31.92 41.04 -28.89
N GLU A 536 30.96 41.52 -29.69
CA GLU A 536 30.90 42.89 -30.21
C GLU A 536 30.08 43.85 -29.33
N GLN A 537 29.93 43.54 -28.04
CA GLN A 537 29.01 44.23 -27.12
C GLN A 537 29.13 45.77 -27.03
N GLU A 538 30.28 46.35 -27.39
CA GLU A 538 30.48 47.81 -27.39
C GLU A 538 29.65 48.54 -28.48
N LYS A 539 29.19 47.80 -29.50
CA LYS A 539 28.34 48.29 -30.59
C LYS A 539 26.84 48.24 -30.25
N HIS A 540 26.47 47.59 -29.15
CA HIS A 540 25.09 47.21 -28.87
C HIS A 540 24.65 47.72 -27.49
N VAL A 541 23.33 47.83 -27.31
CA VAL A 541 22.68 48.19 -26.05
C VAL A 541 21.90 46.99 -25.55
N PHE A 542 22.38 46.37 -24.47
CA PHE A 542 21.72 45.23 -23.84
C PHE A 542 20.75 45.69 -22.77
N ILE A 543 19.49 45.30 -22.91
CA ILE A 543 18.39 45.64 -22.02
C ILE A 543 17.86 44.34 -21.41
N SER A 544 17.62 44.34 -20.11
CA SER A 544 17.12 43.15 -19.40
C SER A 544 15.91 43.44 -18.54
N ILE A 545 15.03 42.44 -18.45
CA ILE A 545 13.96 42.35 -17.46
C ILE A 545 14.42 41.40 -16.35
N GLY A 546 14.82 41.98 -15.22
CA GLY A 546 14.99 41.29 -13.94
C GLY A 546 16.40 40.82 -13.62
N ASP A 547 16.64 40.60 -12.33
CA ASP A 547 17.97 40.30 -11.80
C ASP A 547 18.53 39.00 -12.37
N THR A 548 17.69 37.96 -12.50
CA THR A 548 18.12 36.66 -13.06
C THR A 548 18.59 36.78 -14.51
N THR A 549 17.91 37.60 -15.32
CA THR A 549 18.30 37.85 -16.72
C THR A 549 19.57 38.71 -16.79
N THR A 550 19.68 39.72 -15.93
CA THR A 550 20.86 40.58 -15.79
C THR A 550 22.10 39.77 -15.43
N GLU A 551 21.99 38.88 -14.44
CA GLU A 551 23.07 37.96 -14.06
C GLU A 551 23.46 37.02 -15.21
N ALA A 552 22.49 36.53 -15.98
CA ALA A 552 22.77 35.67 -17.14
C ALA A 552 23.56 36.43 -18.22
N LEU A 553 23.22 37.68 -18.51
CA LEU A 553 23.98 38.53 -19.43
C LEU A 553 25.41 38.80 -18.95
N HIS A 554 25.59 39.06 -17.66
CA HIS A 554 26.93 39.20 -17.08
C HIS A 554 27.75 37.91 -17.16
N LYS A 555 27.12 36.74 -16.93
CA LYS A 555 27.77 35.43 -17.12
C LYS A 555 28.12 35.17 -18.59
N ALA A 556 27.31 35.65 -19.52
CA ALA A 556 27.59 35.64 -20.96
C ALA A 556 28.69 36.65 -21.37
N GLY A 557 29.22 37.44 -20.43
CA GLY A 557 30.35 38.35 -20.67
C GLY A 557 29.95 39.79 -20.99
N VAL A 558 28.67 40.17 -20.92
CA VAL A 558 28.21 41.55 -21.13
C VAL A 558 28.55 42.41 -19.91
N LYS A 559 29.32 43.48 -20.11
CA LYS A 559 29.72 44.39 -19.03
C LYS A 559 28.64 45.41 -18.68
N ASN A 560 28.03 46.01 -19.70
CA ASN A 560 27.06 47.09 -19.55
C ASN A 560 25.66 46.58 -19.91
N VAL A 561 24.82 46.39 -18.89
CA VAL A 561 23.42 45.97 -19.05
C VAL A 561 22.51 47.05 -18.47
N ILE A 562 21.52 47.47 -19.25
CA ILE A 562 20.46 48.36 -18.79
C ILE A 562 19.33 47.49 -18.24
N GLN A 563 19.21 47.43 -16.92
CA GLN A 563 18.04 46.83 -16.27
C GLN A 563 16.93 47.89 -16.17
N VAL A 564 15.74 47.57 -16.66
CA VAL A 564 14.61 48.51 -16.65
C VAL A 564 14.07 48.74 -15.23
N GLU A 565 13.62 49.96 -14.93
CA GLU A 565 13.16 50.37 -13.60
C GLU A 565 11.99 49.52 -13.08
N GLN A 566 11.05 49.17 -13.97
CA GLN A 566 9.96 48.25 -13.67
C GLN A 566 10.30 46.89 -14.27
N ASP A 567 10.47 45.88 -13.43
CA ASP A 567 10.84 44.52 -13.82
C ASP A 567 9.65 43.75 -14.47
N ASN A 568 9.16 44.28 -15.59
CA ASN A 568 8.07 43.74 -16.40
C ASN A 568 8.08 44.34 -17.81
N ARG A 569 7.19 43.83 -18.68
CA ARG A 569 7.03 44.32 -20.07
C ARG A 569 6.81 45.83 -20.20
N TYR A 570 6.13 46.46 -19.24
CA TYR A 570 5.86 47.90 -19.27
C TYR A 570 7.11 48.73 -18.98
N GLY A 571 8.03 48.23 -18.15
CA GLY A 571 9.31 48.90 -17.90
C GLY A 571 10.16 49.04 -19.15
N VAL A 572 10.19 48.01 -19.99
CA VAL A 572 10.85 48.08 -21.31
C VAL A 572 10.17 49.11 -22.21
N ILE A 573 8.84 49.09 -22.29
CA ILE A 573 8.10 50.04 -23.13
C ILE A 573 8.34 51.49 -22.68
N GLU A 574 8.29 51.77 -21.38
CA GLU A 574 8.58 53.09 -20.82
C GLU A 574 10.02 53.54 -21.06
N TRP A 575 10.99 52.61 -21.00
CA TRP A 575 12.37 52.92 -21.35
C TRP A 575 12.49 53.34 -22.82
N PHE A 576 11.86 52.60 -23.74
CA PHE A 576 11.86 52.94 -25.17
C PHE A 576 11.09 54.23 -25.49
N LYS A 577 10.07 54.60 -24.70
CA LYS A 577 9.42 55.92 -24.81
C LYS A 577 10.39 57.06 -24.49
N LYS A 578 11.10 56.97 -23.36
CA LYS A 578 12.12 57.95 -22.98
C LYS A 578 13.26 58.01 -24.01
N GLU A 579 13.65 56.86 -24.54
CA GLU A 579 14.69 56.77 -25.56
C GLU A 579 14.22 57.40 -26.89
N LYS A 580 12.97 57.16 -27.30
CA LYS A 580 12.38 57.84 -28.45
C LYS A 580 12.38 59.36 -28.29
N GLU A 581 11.96 59.87 -27.12
CA GLU A 581 11.97 61.30 -26.83
C GLU A 581 13.39 61.87 -26.92
N ARG A 582 14.39 61.15 -26.40
CA ARG A 582 15.80 61.51 -26.51
C ARG A 582 16.26 61.59 -27.97
N LEU A 583 15.90 60.59 -28.77
CA LEU A 583 16.24 60.54 -30.20
C LEU A 583 15.55 61.66 -30.98
N ASP A 584 14.26 61.90 -30.75
CA ASP A 584 13.48 62.93 -31.43
C ASP A 584 13.95 64.35 -31.05
N ALA A 585 14.41 64.57 -29.80
CA ALA A 585 14.96 65.85 -29.35
C ALA A 585 16.33 66.18 -29.98
N ALA A 586 17.13 65.16 -30.32
CA ALA A 586 18.43 65.34 -30.96
C ALA A 586 18.36 65.47 -32.49
N ARG A 587 17.18 65.25 -33.09
CA ARG A 587 16.93 65.30 -34.55
C ARG A 587 17.44 66.57 -35.26
N PRO A 588 17.27 67.81 -34.72
CA PRO A 588 17.72 69.02 -35.40
C PRO A 588 19.25 69.17 -35.47
N GLN A 589 19.99 68.62 -34.51
CA GLN A 589 21.46 68.64 -34.52
C GLN A 589 22.01 67.62 -35.53
N TYR A 590 21.26 66.54 -35.76
CA TYR A 590 21.61 65.44 -36.64
C TYR A 590 21.42 65.74 -38.14
N GLU A 591 20.32 66.37 -38.55
CA GLU A 591 20.10 66.70 -39.98
C GLU A 591 21.27 67.54 -40.54
N HIS A 592 21.85 68.40 -39.69
CA HIS A 592 23.05 69.17 -40.02
C HIS A 592 24.32 68.28 -40.10
N SER A 593 24.50 67.38 -39.14
CA SER A 593 25.62 66.42 -39.09
C SER A 593 25.62 65.41 -40.25
N PHE A 594 24.44 64.97 -40.71
CA PHE A 594 24.30 64.04 -41.82
C PHE A 594 24.67 64.68 -43.16
N GLU A 595 24.23 65.93 -43.40
CA GLU A 595 24.66 66.71 -44.57
C GLU A 595 26.18 66.97 -44.61
N LEU A 596 26.81 67.07 -43.43
CA LEU A 596 28.26 67.15 -43.28
C LEU A 596 28.93 65.82 -43.61
N PHE A 597 28.39 64.71 -43.09
CA PHE A 597 28.89 63.36 -43.31
C PHE A 597 28.83 62.92 -44.79
N GLU A 598 27.74 63.20 -45.52
CA GLU A 598 27.62 62.92 -46.96
C GLU A 598 28.66 63.66 -47.82
N LYS A 599 29.23 64.76 -47.31
CA LYS A 599 30.22 65.61 -48.01
C LYS A 599 31.66 65.30 -47.62
N MET A 600 31.91 64.34 -46.73
CA MET A 600 33.25 63.98 -46.26
C MET A 600 33.94 63.00 -47.22
N ASP A 601 35.18 63.32 -47.61
CA ASP A 601 36.05 62.45 -48.40
C ASP A 601 36.67 61.34 -47.52
N LEU A 602 37.02 60.19 -48.11
CA LEU A 602 37.44 58.98 -47.38
C LEU A 602 38.66 59.21 -46.45
N ASP A 603 39.50 60.21 -46.75
CA ASP A 603 40.69 60.56 -45.97
C ASP A 603 40.39 61.36 -44.68
N ASN A 604 39.16 61.84 -44.47
CA ASN A 604 38.72 62.63 -43.31
C ASN A 604 37.57 61.97 -42.54
N TYR A 605 37.45 60.63 -42.55
CA TYR A 605 36.37 59.90 -41.89
C TYR A 605 36.37 60.10 -40.37
N ASP A 606 35.36 60.81 -39.84
CA ASP A 606 35.16 60.98 -38.40
C ASP A 606 34.38 59.78 -37.86
N HIS A 607 35.10 58.88 -37.16
CA HIS A 607 34.52 57.69 -36.57
C HIS A 607 33.50 57.99 -35.46
N GLU A 608 33.63 59.10 -34.73
CA GLU A 608 32.64 59.47 -33.71
C GLU A 608 31.36 59.99 -34.36
N LEU A 609 31.47 60.78 -35.44
CA LEU A 609 30.32 61.24 -36.21
C LEU A 609 29.63 60.08 -36.94
N ALA A 610 30.40 59.13 -37.48
CA ALA A 610 29.88 57.92 -38.12
C ALA A 610 29.15 56.99 -37.14
N ASP A 611 29.74 56.73 -35.97
CA ASP A 611 29.11 55.92 -34.90
C ASP A 611 27.87 56.61 -34.36
N PHE A 612 27.90 57.95 -34.22
CA PHE A 612 26.74 58.76 -33.88
C PHE A 612 25.63 58.61 -34.92
N VAL A 613 25.92 58.83 -36.22
CA VAL A 613 24.92 58.71 -37.29
C VAL A 613 24.37 57.28 -37.36
N TYR A 614 25.22 56.26 -37.23
CA TYR A 614 24.84 54.86 -37.21
C TYR A 614 23.90 54.52 -36.04
N ARG A 615 24.22 54.92 -34.80
CA ARG A 615 23.36 54.69 -33.63
C ARG A 615 22.04 55.45 -33.68
N TYR A 616 21.97 56.56 -34.42
CA TYR A 616 20.75 57.37 -34.56
C TYR A 616 19.79 56.87 -35.64
N GLU A 617 20.30 56.38 -36.78
CA GLU A 617 19.48 55.77 -37.83
C GLU A 617 19.08 54.33 -37.48
N ASN A 618 19.93 53.60 -36.76
CA ASN A 618 19.69 52.20 -36.44
C ASN A 618 18.67 52.06 -35.30
N ARG A 619 17.41 51.87 -35.67
CA ARG A 619 16.30 51.60 -34.73
C ARG A 619 15.98 50.12 -34.59
N LEU A 620 16.91 49.25 -34.99
CA LEU A 620 16.70 47.81 -34.98
C LEU A 620 16.83 47.25 -33.56
N VAL A 621 15.81 46.50 -33.16
CA VAL A 621 15.68 45.84 -31.86
C VAL A 621 15.61 44.35 -32.09
N PHE A 622 16.56 43.58 -31.56
CA PHE A 622 16.45 42.14 -31.49
C PHE A 622 15.77 41.73 -30.18
N TYR A 623 14.67 40.99 -30.30
CA TYR A 623 13.89 40.50 -29.18
C TYR A 623 13.87 38.96 -29.20
N PRO A 624 14.89 38.30 -28.63
CA PRO A 624 14.89 36.85 -28.42
C PRO A 624 13.99 36.48 -27.23
N HIS A 625 13.00 35.62 -27.48
CA HIS A 625 11.96 35.34 -26.50
C HIS A 625 11.46 33.88 -26.53
N SER A 626 10.65 33.53 -25.53
CA SER A 626 9.97 32.23 -25.45
C SER A 626 8.80 32.14 -26.43
N SER A 627 8.46 30.92 -26.89
CA SER A 627 7.20 30.64 -27.59
C SER A 627 5.91 31.03 -26.86
N LEU A 628 5.96 31.30 -25.55
CA LEU A 628 4.81 31.76 -24.74
C LEU A 628 4.85 33.27 -24.45
N SER A 629 5.78 34.02 -25.03
CA SER A 629 5.89 35.46 -24.77
C SER A 629 4.75 36.21 -25.48
N PRO A 630 4.08 37.16 -24.81
CA PRO A 630 3.01 37.96 -25.42
C PRO A 630 3.56 38.96 -26.45
N GLU A 631 2.74 39.32 -27.45
CA GLU A 631 3.13 40.26 -28.53
C GLU A 631 3.18 41.74 -28.07
N ASP A 632 2.90 42.06 -26.81
CA ASP A 632 2.78 43.44 -26.32
C ASP A 632 4.06 44.27 -26.49
N ILE A 633 5.23 43.67 -26.24
CA ILE A 633 6.53 44.33 -26.40
C ILE A 633 6.78 44.68 -27.88
N PRO A 634 6.82 43.71 -28.82
CA PRO A 634 7.07 44.04 -30.22
C PRO A 634 6.05 45.02 -30.79
N LEU A 635 4.75 44.88 -30.46
CA LEU A 635 3.71 45.80 -30.91
C LEU A 635 3.93 47.23 -30.40
N ALA A 636 4.20 47.40 -29.10
CA ALA A 636 4.40 48.73 -28.52
C ALA A 636 5.66 49.42 -29.05
N LEU A 637 6.75 48.68 -29.28
CA LEU A 637 7.99 49.24 -29.83
C LEU A 637 7.83 49.64 -31.30
N GLN A 638 7.06 48.85 -32.08
CA GLN A 638 6.70 49.20 -33.45
C GLN A 638 5.85 50.48 -33.52
N GLU A 639 4.89 50.65 -32.60
CA GLU A 639 4.11 51.90 -32.48
C GLU A 639 4.98 53.12 -32.15
N LEU A 640 6.07 52.91 -31.41
CA LEU A 640 7.08 53.93 -31.12
C LEU A 640 8.03 54.21 -32.31
N GLY A 641 7.92 53.45 -33.40
CA GLY A 641 8.72 53.62 -34.62
C GLY A 641 10.12 53.01 -34.52
N PHE A 642 10.26 51.89 -33.80
CA PHE A 642 11.42 51.01 -33.83
C PHE A 642 11.15 49.79 -34.72
N ASP A 643 12.19 49.27 -35.36
CA ASP A 643 12.10 48.04 -36.14
C ASP A 643 12.40 46.85 -35.21
N VAL A 644 11.46 45.93 -35.04
CA VAL A 644 11.60 44.84 -34.06
C VAL A 644 11.74 43.49 -34.77
N LEU A 645 12.90 42.86 -34.62
CA LEU A 645 13.17 41.47 -34.99
C LEU A 645 12.82 40.56 -33.80
N SER A 646 11.61 40.02 -33.81
CA SER A 646 11.10 39.10 -32.79
C SER A 646 11.48 37.66 -33.13
N ALA A 647 12.18 36.97 -32.24
CA ALA A 647 12.66 35.62 -32.48
C ALA A 647 12.31 34.66 -31.33
N ILE A 648 11.59 33.58 -31.63
CA ILE A 648 11.35 32.49 -30.67
C ILE A 648 12.61 31.64 -30.59
N VAL A 649 13.45 31.86 -29.58
CA VAL A 649 14.75 31.16 -29.42
C VAL A 649 14.66 29.93 -28.51
N TYR A 650 13.57 29.77 -27.76
CA TYR A 650 13.29 28.55 -26.99
C TYR A 650 11.79 28.32 -26.77
N ASN A 651 11.40 27.06 -26.57
CA ASN A 651 10.05 26.67 -26.20
C ASN A 651 9.93 26.37 -24.70
N ASN A 652 8.83 26.82 -24.10
CA ASN A 652 8.39 26.38 -22.78
C ASN A 652 7.38 25.24 -22.94
N GLU A 653 7.75 24.02 -22.59
CA GLU A 653 6.88 22.85 -22.76
C GLU A 653 6.56 22.21 -21.40
N LEU A 654 5.35 21.66 -21.28
CA LEU A 654 5.07 20.71 -20.20
C LEU A 654 5.90 19.44 -20.47
N PRO A 655 6.66 18.91 -19.50
CA PRO A 655 7.41 17.67 -19.72
C PRO A 655 6.49 16.57 -20.26
N LYS A 656 6.97 15.74 -21.19
CA LYS A 656 6.14 14.72 -21.86
C LYS A 656 5.44 13.78 -20.87
N ASN A 657 6.10 13.46 -19.76
CA ASN A 657 5.57 12.64 -18.68
C ASN A 657 5.78 13.36 -17.34
N PRO A 658 4.96 14.38 -17.01
CA PRO A 658 5.13 15.11 -15.77
C PRO A 658 4.72 14.18 -14.62
N ARG A 659 5.60 14.02 -13.63
CA ARG A 659 5.30 13.19 -12.45
C ARG A 659 4.08 13.78 -11.75
N ARG A 660 3.00 12.99 -11.63
CA ARG A 660 1.89 13.37 -10.75
C ARG A 660 2.28 13.05 -9.31
N VAL A 661 2.03 14.02 -8.43
CA VAL A 661 2.18 13.84 -6.99
C VAL A 661 0.82 13.85 -6.33
N ASN A 662 0.70 13.19 -5.18
CA ASN A 662 -0.51 13.27 -4.39
C ASN A 662 -0.49 14.59 -3.59
N LEU A 663 -1.35 15.53 -4.01
CA LEU A 663 -1.39 16.89 -3.49
C LEU A 663 -1.74 16.95 -1.98
N ASN A 664 -2.37 15.91 -1.42
CA ASN A 664 -2.70 15.86 0.01
C ASN A 664 -1.46 15.88 0.91
N HIS A 665 -0.30 15.45 0.38
CA HIS A 665 0.96 15.46 1.12
C HIS A 665 1.68 16.82 1.10
N PHE A 666 1.17 17.82 0.37
CA PHE A 666 1.82 19.12 0.24
C PHE A 666 0.99 20.22 0.90
N LYS A 667 1.63 21.01 1.77
CA LYS A 667 1.00 22.20 2.38
C LYS A 667 1.35 23.48 1.65
N ARG A 668 2.37 23.43 0.80
CA ARG A 668 2.86 24.59 0.06
C ARG A 668 3.19 24.21 -1.38
N ILE A 669 2.89 25.10 -2.33
CA ILE A 669 3.30 24.99 -3.73
C ILE A 669 4.04 26.25 -4.13
N VAL A 670 5.22 26.07 -4.74
CA VAL A 670 6.06 27.16 -5.25
C VAL A 670 5.97 27.20 -6.77
N PHE A 671 5.39 28.27 -7.30
CA PHE A 671 5.29 28.57 -8.73
C PHE A 671 6.43 29.50 -9.16
N THR A 672 7.21 29.09 -10.16
CA THR A 672 8.39 29.86 -10.58
C THR A 672 8.13 30.81 -11.75
N SER A 673 7.02 30.62 -12.45
CA SER A 673 6.59 31.46 -13.58
C SER A 673 5.08 31.32 -13.82
N PRO A 674 4.43 32.25 -14.53
CA PRO A 674 3.01 32.14 -14.91
C PRO A 674 2.66 30.78 -15.54
N SER A 675 3.50 30.29 -16.46
CA SER A 675 3.27 29.02 -17.14
C SER A 675 3.28 27.80 -16.20
N THR A 676 3.95 27.87 -15.03
CA THR A 676 3.87 26.78 -14.04
C THR A 676 2.51 26.68 -13.38
N ILE A 677 1.78 27.81 -13.24
CA ILE A 677 0.43 27.87 -12.71
C ILE A 677 -0.54 27.26 -13.73
N ASP A 678 -0.43 27.68 -14.99
CA ASP A 678 -1.27 27.19 -16.09
C ASP A 678 -1.09 25.69 -16.30
N ASN A 679 0.17 25.22 -16.32
CA ASN A 679 0.48 23.81 -16.46
C ASN A 679 0.05 22.99 -15.24
N PHE A 680 0.07 23.57 -14.04
CA PHE A 680 -0.47 22.93 -12.84
C PHE A 680 -1.98 22.72 -12.98
N ILE A 681 -2.72 23.75 -13.39
CA ILE A 681 -4.17 23.67 -13.59
C ILE A 681 -4.49 22.71 -14.73
N LYS A 682 -3.71 22.71 -15.82
CA LYS A 682 -3.84 21.73 -16.90
C LYS A 682 -3.62 20.29 -16.42
N LEU A 683 -2.66 20.08 -15.50
CA LEU A 683 -2.34 18.74 -15.00
C LEU A 683 -3.32 18.23 -13.93
N TYR A 684 -3.76 19.10 -13.02
CA TYR A 684 -4.57 18.75 -11.84
C TYR A 684 -6.02 19.23 -11.90
N GLY A 685 -6.41 19.98 -12.92
CA GLY A 685 -7.74 20.56 -13.13
C GLY A 685 -8.00 21.84 -12.33
N LYS A 686 -7.49 21.95 -11.10
CA LYS A 686 -7.63 23.14 -10.25
C LYS A 686 -6.47 23.29 -9.26
N LEU A 687 -6.33 24.49 -8.70
CA LEU A 687 -5.49 24.74 -7.53
C LEU A 687 -6.10 24.08 -6.28
N PRO A 688 -5.30 23.38 -5.45
CA PRO A 688 -5.79 22.71 -4.24
C PRO A 688 -6.26 23.71 -3.19
N GLU A 689 -7.21 23.28 -2.37
CA GLU A 689 -7.73 24.05 -1.23
C GLU A 689 -6.82 23.83 -0.01
N ASN A 690 -6.75 24.82 0.89
CA ASN A 690 -5.91 24.77 2.10
C ASN A 690 -4.40 24.57 1.83
N THR A 691 -3.89 25.13 0.72
CA THR A 691 -2.47 25.11 0.34
C THR A 691 -1.92 26.53 0.29
N GLU A 692 -0.73 26.75 0.86
CA GLU A 692 0.03 27.99 0.76
C GLU A 692 0.68 28.08 -0.63
N PHE A 693 0.40 29.14 -1.39
CA PHE A 693 1.06 29.38 -2.67
C PHE A 693 2.18 30.42 -2.52
N ILE A 694 3.37 30.11 -3.04
CA ILE A 694 4.50 31.03 -3.13
C ILE A 694 4.86 31.22 -4.59
N THR A 695 5.15 32.45 -4.99
CA THR A 695 5.53 32.77 -6.37
C THR A 695 6.95 33.34 -6.44
N ARG A 696 7.66 33.09 -7.55
CA ARG A 696 8.95 33.73 -7.85
C ARG A 696 8.69 34.99 -8.68
N GLY A 697 8.77 36.15 -8.04
CA GLY A 697 8.66 37.46 -8.67
C GLY A 697 7.23 38.00 -8.82
N PRO A 698 7.09 39.32 -9.02
CA PRO A 698 5.79 40.01 -9.02
C PRO A 698 4.90 39.63 -10.20
N ILE A 699 5.48 39.24 -11.35
CA ILE A 699 4.73 38.81 -12.54
C ILE A 699 3.96 37.51 -12.25
N THR A 700 4.65 36.52 -11.67
CA THR A 700 4.03 35.23 -11.30
C THR A 700 2.95 35.43 -10.23
N GLN A 701 3.18 36.36 -9.30
CA GLN A 701 2.19 36.74 -8.28
C GLN A 701 0.91 37.31 -8.90
N ALA A 702 1.04 38.28 -9.81
CA ALA A 702 -0.11 38.90 -10.47
C ALA A 702 -0.95 37.88 -11.25
N HIS A 703 -0.29 36.95 -11.95
CA HIS A 703 -0.97 35.88 -12.68
C HIS A 703 -1.74 34.92 -11.74
N LEU A 704 -1.12 34.55 -10.60
CA LEU A 704 -1.79 33.73 -9.60
C LEU A 704 -3.05 34.41 -9.04
N GLU A 705 -2.99 35.72 -8.80
CA GLU A 705 -4.13 36.50 -8.32
C GLU A 705 -5.26 36.59 -9.35
N GLU A 706 -4.94 36.73 -10.63
CA GLU A 706 -5.91 36.71 -11.73
C GLU A 706 -6.65 35.38 -11.79
N VAL A 707 -5.91 34.27 -11.80
CA VAL A 707 -6.45 32.91 -11.80
C VAL A 707 -7.34 32.64 -10.56
N MET A 708 -6.92 33.13 -9.39
CA MET A 708 -7.68 32.96 -8.15
C MET A 708 -8.95 33.84 -8.10
N LYS A 709 -8.97 34.99 -8.79
CA LYS A 709 -10.15 35.88 -8.87
C LYS A 709 -11.25 35.29 -9.76
N VAL A 710 -10.90 34.73 -10.92
CA VAL A 710 -11.87 34.08 -11.83
C VAL A 710 -12.67 32.99 -11.12
N LYS A 711 -12.07 32.29 -10.14
CA LYS A 711 -12.71 31.26 -9.32
C LYS A 711 -13.77 31.78 -8.33
N ASN A 712 -13.76 33.07 -7.98
CA ASN A 712 -14.74 33.65 -7.05
C ASN A 712 -15.97 34.26 -7.76
N GLU A 713 -15.96 34.31 -9.09
CA GLU A 713 -17.04 34.86 -9.93
C GLU A 713 -17.89 33.78 -10.62
N GLU A 714 -17.45 32.51 -10.58
CA GLU A 714 -18.21 31.29 -10.92
C GLU A 714 -18.75 30.59 -9.66
#